data_AF-A0A562IBQ4-F1
#
_entry.id   AF-A0A562IBQ4-F1
#
_cell.length_a   1.000
_cell.length_b   1.000
_cell.length_c   1.000
_cell.angle_alpha   90.00
_cell.angle_beta   90.00
_cell.angle_gamma   90.00
#
_symmetry.space_group_name_H-M   'P 1'
#
loop_
_entity.id
_entity.type
_entity.pdbx_description
1 polymer ?
#
loop_
_entity_poly.entity_id
_entity_poly.type
_entity_poly.pdbx_seq_one_letter_code
_entity_poly.pdbx_strand_id
1 'polypeptide(L)'
;MKTDLVRILDGNIFVLSDGSGDIEATPHVPTGYFSFDTRFLSLWRLTINGERVSTLATDDPSYFEARFFLVPGAPTHYVDAKVSVIRERAVAGSFEERLTVLNHSGGPAEFTVRVDAGSDFSSLFMVRQERTPAGRLYQRVENGRLHLGYVREKFRLETLISTTEPAQVDEQGLTYHIRIEPHGQWTTMLHVRGLLLNPDGQDMREHLTPSRQQRDTARLQHDLRQWLDKAPQLRCDWKPLERTYQRSLVDLAALRFSPLALPAEPLPAAGLPWNATLTGRDPILTSLQVLPFTPDMAVNTLRILGIDQGSVLDDFRDEEPGKILREFRYGELTAFEEHPTSPYFGAADSTPLYVILLDEYERWTGNAAVVREFEDEARAALHWIDEYGDIMGDGYVWYQRRNERTGLENQCWKESPTAISFRDGRLPSLPRATCELQGYAYDAKIRGARLAREFWHDPAYADRLEREAADLKERFNRDFWVSDGEYYALALDGDGRQVDALSSNIGHLLWSGIVDESRAPKIAEHLLGPRLFSGWGVRTLALGEGQYNPLGYHVGTVWPFDNAFIAWGLRRYGFHQEAGQIAEGIIDASRHFQGRLPEAFGGYDRELTRHPVQEPAANSPQALATAAPLLLIRTLLGLEPYGDDLVVAPALPERFGRIELLDIPGRWGRVDAIGSVASQEANAADR
;
A
#
# COMPACT_ATOMS: atom_id res chain seq x y z
N MET A 1 16.30 14.83 15.26
CA MET A 1 16.52 15.21 13.85
C MET A 1 15.31 14.74 13.07
N LYS A 2 14.54 15.64 12.42
CA LYS A 2 13.61 15.21 11.38
C LYS A 2 14.47 14.80 10.20
N THR A 3 14.63 13.50 9.99
CA THR A 3 15.22 13.01 8.74
C THR A 3 14.08 13.00 7.74
N ASP A 4 13.92 14.10 6.99
CA ASP A 4 13.03 14.11 5.83
C ASP A 4 13.64 13.14 4.81
N LEU A 5 13.14 11.90 4.82
CA LEU A 5 13.61 10.84 3.95
C LEU A 5 13.17 11.10 2.51
N VAL A 6 14.14 11.16 1.60
CA VAL A 6 13.90 11.26 0.16
C VAL A 6 13.71 9.86 -0.40
N ARG A 7 12.75 9.72 -1.32
CA ARG A 7 12.28 8.43 -1.84
C ARG A 7 12.16 8.50 -3.34
N ILE A 8 12.75 7.53 -4.02
CA ILE A 8 12.51 7.27 -5.44
C ILE A 8 12.23 5.79 -5.64
N LEU A 9 11.31 5.46 -6.55
CA LEU A 9 10.87 4.08 -6.75
C LEU A 9 10.49 3.77 -8.21
N ASP A 10 10.57 2.50 -8.56
CA ASP A 10 10.00 1.86 -9.76
C ASP A 10 9.38 0.53 -9.29
N GLY A 11 8.11 0.60 -8.86
CA GLY A 11 7.41 -0.54 -8.28
C GLY A 11 8.04 -1.02 -6.97
N ASN A 12 8.61 -2.23 -6.98
CA ASN A 12 9.27 -2.84 -5.82
C ASN A 12 10.79 -2.62 -5.75
N ILE A 13 11.34 -1.77 -6.64
CA ILE A 13 12.72 -1.30 -6.58
C ILE A 13 12.68 0.14 -6.09
N PHE A 14 13.41 0.46 -5.03
CA PHE A 14 13.36 1.81 -4.45
C PHE A 14 14.64 2.19 -3.73
N VAL A 15 14.87 3.50 -3.61
CA VAL A 15 15.95 4.09 -2.82
C VAL A 15 15.35 5.00 -1.76
N LEU A 16 15.80 4.80 -0.52
CA LEU A 16 15.54 5.70 0.60
C LEU A 16 16.87 6.31 1.07
N SER A 17 16.92 7.64 1.16
CA SER A 17 18.10 8.37 1.64
C SER A 17 17.70 9.54 2.53
N ASP A 18 18.69 10.12 3.20
CA ASP A 18 18.50 11.40 3.88
C ASP A 18 18.35 12.57 2.87
N GLY A 19 18.16 13.78 3.40
CA GLY A 19 18.02 15.00 2.60
C GLY A 19 19.27 15.41 1.83
N SER A 20 20.45 14.83 2.09
CA SER A 20 21.67 15.05 1.31
C SER A 20 21.87 14.00 0.21
N GLY A 21 20.97 13.02 0.18
CA GLY A 21 21.08 11.83 -0.63
C GLY A 21 21.91 10.74 0.04
N ASP A 22 22.54 10.96 1.19
CA ASP A 22 23.36 9.91 1.79
C ASP A 22 22.48 8.75 2.29
N ILE A 23 23.01 7.54 2.08
CA ILE A 23 22.44 6.30 2.61
C ILE A 23 23.38 5.86 3.73
N GLU A 24 22.86 5.83 4.95
CA GLU A 24 23.57 5.31 6.12
C GLU A 24 22.56 4.53 6.97
N ALA A 25 22.42 3.26 6.62
CA ALA A 25 21.48 2.36 7.25
C ALA A 25 21.70 2.28 8.78
N THR A 26 20.60 2.42 9.53
CA THR A 26 20.56 2.12 10.97
C THR A 26 19.35 1.23 11.26
N PRO A 27 19.31 0.55 12.42
CA PRO A 27 18.13 -0.24 12.80
C PRO A 27 16.82 0.57 12.87
N HIS A 28 16.91 1.89 13.00
CA HIS A 28 15.75 2.78 13.16
C HIS A 28 15.41 3.58 11.89
N VAL A 29 16.36 3.73 10.96
CA VAL A 29 16.17 4.48 9.72
C VAL A 29 16.46 3.55 8.54
N PRO A 30 15.42 3.12 7.80
CA PRO A 30 15.56 2.13 6.74
C PRO A 30 16.09 2.77 5.44
N THR A 31 17.15 3.57 5.49
CA THR A 31 17.80 4.04 4.25
C THR A 31 18.45 2.86 3.53
N GLY A 32 18.43 2.90 2.21
CA GLY A 32 19.03 1.87 1.37
C GLY A 32 18.57 1.91 -0.07
N TYR A 33 19.29 1.20 -0.92
CA TYR A 33 18.79 0.75 -2.22
C TYR A 33 18.21 -0.65 -2.05
N PHE A 34 16.93 -0.83 -2.36
CA PHE A 34 16.19 -2.06 -2.16
C PHE A 34 15.70 -2.62 -3.48
N SER A 35 15.77 -3.94 -3.60
CA SER A 35 15.23 -4.70 -4.73
C SER A 35 14.92 -6.11 -4.25
N PHE A 36 13.82 -6.73 -4.69
CA PHE A 36 13.45 -8.10 -4.33
C PHE A 36 13.55 -8.38 -2.81
N ASP A 37 12.86 -7.55 -2.01
CA ASP A 37 12.82 -7.64 -0.55
C ASP A 37 14.18 -7.56 0.17
N THR A 38 15.23 -7.07 -0.52
CA THR A 38 16.60 -7.07 -0.03
C THR A 38 17.27 -5.72 -0.19
N ARG A 39 18.03 -5.29 0.83
CA ARG A 39 18.84 -4.06 0.80
C ARG A 39 20.20 -4.31 0.12
N PHE A 40 20.31 -3.91 -1.14
CA PHE A 40 21.54 -4.00 -1.94
C PHE A 40 22.56 -2.90 -1.63
N LEU A 41 22.16 -1.72 -1.15
CA LEU A 41 23.08 -0.75 -0.56
C LEU A 41 22.60 -0.34 0.83
N SER A 42 23.50 -0.44 1.80
CA SER A 42 23.33 0.04 3.17
C SER A 42 24.19 1.27 3.48
N LEU A 43 25.22 1.53 2.66
CA LEU A 43 26.04 2.73 2.69
C LEU A 43 26.19 3.29 1.27
N TRP A 44 25.92 4.58 1.11
CA TRP A 44 26.19 5.36 -0.11
C TRP A 44 26.41 6.81 0.31
N ARG A 45 27.66 7.15 0.60
CA ARG A 45 28.04 8.41 1.25
C ARG A 45 28.98 9.23 0.39
N LEU A 46 28.64 10.49 0.18
CA LEU A 46 29.46 11.43 -0.57
C LEU A 46 30.31 12.34 0.34
N THR A 47 31.59 12.46 0.03
CA THR A 47 32.48 13.46 0.64
C THR A 47 33.30 14.21 -0.42
N ILE A 48 33.59 15.48 -0.14
CA ILE A 48 34.45 16.34 -0.96
C ILE A 48 35.60 16.81 -0.08
N ASN A 49 36.84 16.50 -0.46
CA ASN A 49 38.05 16.77 0.34
C ASN A 49 37.97 16.22 1.78
N GLY A 50 37.28 15.08 1.95
CA GLY A 50 37.05 14.46 3.26
C GLY A 50 35.93 15.09 4.09
N GLU A 51 35.30 16.17 3.62
CA GLU A 51 34.16 16.80 4.28
C GLU A 51 32.83 16.22 3.80
N ARG A 52 31.88 16.08 4.72
CA ARG A 52 30.49 15.73 4.45
C ARG A 52 29.80 16.87 3.71
N VAL A 53 28.80 16.52 2.91
CA VAL A 53 27.97 17.49 2.18
C VAL A 53 26.74 17.89 3.00
N SER A 54 26.37 19.16 2.93
CA SER A 54 25.14 19.71 3.52
C SER A 54 24.14 20.09 2.44
N THR A 55 22.85 19.83 2.70
CA THR A 55 21.75 20.14 1.78
C THR A 55 21.40 21.62 1.80
N LEU A 56 21.36 22.22 0.61
CA LEU A 56 20.75 23.54 0.38
C LEU A 56 19.30 23.41 -0.08
N ALA A 57 19.03 22.48 -0.99
CA ALA A 57 17.69 22.20 -1.50
C ALA A 57 17.60 20.76 -2.03
N THR A 58 16.38 20.23 -2.00
CA THR A 58 15.99 18.97 -2.64
C THR A 58 14.82 19.24 -3.55
N ASP A 59 14.85 18.68 -4.76
CA ASP A 59 13.79 18.76 -5.76
C ASP A 59 13.42 17.34 -6.20
N ASP A 60 12.11 17.05 -6.26
CA ASP A 60 11.57 15.73 -6.59
C ASP A 60 10.78 15.83 -7.91
N PRO A 61 11.44 15.87 -9.08
CA PRO A 61 10.77 16.14 -10.36
C PRO A 61 9.79 15.05 -10.78
N SER A 62 9.96 13.81 -10.29
CA SER A 62 9.08 12.67 -10.52
C SER A 62 9.20 11.66 -9.38
N TYR A 63 8.36 10.62 -9.34
CA TYR A 63 8.44 9.57 -8.32
C TYR A 63 9.69 8.68 -8.43
N PHE A 64 10.34 8.68 -9.60
CA PHE A 64 11.53 7.88 -9.89
C PHE A 64 12.83 8.73 -9.96
N GLU A 65 12.74 10.04 -9.76
CA GLU A 65 13.88 10.97 -9.85
C GLU A 65 13.94 11.93 -8.65
N ALA A 66 15.16 12.24 -8.20
CA ALA A 66 15.40 13.25 -7.16
C ALA A 66 16.67 14.04 -7.46
N ARG A 67 16.68 15.32 -7.12
CA ARG A 67 17.83 16.22 -7.27
C ARG A 67 18.21 16.86 -5.96
N PHE A 68 19.50 16.89 -5.67
CA PHE A 68 20.06 17.43 -4.45
C PHE A 68 21.06 18.52 -4.79
N PHE A 69 20.88 19.70 -4.20
CA PHE A 69 21.79 20.83 -4.31
C PHE A 69 22.56 20.96 -3.00
N LEU A 70 23.87 20.76 -3.06
CA LEU A 70 24.70 20.48 -1.89
C LEU A 70 25.95 21.37 -1.87
N VAL A 71 26.52 21.54 -0.68
CA VAL A 71 27.82 22.18 -0.46
C VAL A 71 28.68 21.34 0.49
N PRO A 72 30.02 21.30 0.32
CA PRO A 72 30.92 20.69 1.31
C PRO A 72 30.88 21.45 2.64
N GLY A 73 30.96 20.72 3.76
CA GLY A 73 30.97 21.29 5.10
C GLY A 73 29.63 21.89 5.51
N ALA A 74 29.62 22.65 6.61
CA ALA A 74 28.43 23.37 7.08
C ALA A 74 28.34 24.74 6.37
N PRO A 75 27.19 25.14 5.80
CA PRO A 75 27.03 26.46 5.21
C PRO A 75 27.23 27.53 6.30
N THR A 76 28.08 28.54 6.05
CA THR A 76 28.29 29.66 6.98
C THR A 76 27.78 30.96 6.38
N HIS A 77 27.20 31.84 7.19
CA HIS A 77 26.60 33.10 6.72
C HIS A 77 27.60 34.13 6.17
N TYR A 78 28.90 33.91 6.35
CA TYR A 78 29.95 34.91 6.08
C TYR A 78 30.97 34.47 5.02
N VAL A 79 30.84 33.26 4.46
CA VAL A 79 31.76 32.74 3.45
C VAL A 79 30.97 32.15 2.29
N ASP A 80 31.15 32.74 1.10
CA ASP A 80 30.58 32.20 -0.13
C ASP A 80 31.15 30.80 -0.40
N ALA A 81 30.26 29.83 -0.62
CA ALA A 81 30.66 28.49 -1.02
C ALA A 81 31.32 28.53 -2.40
N LYS A 82 32.63 28.28 -2.45
CA LYS A 82 33.40 28.25 -3.71
C LYS A 82 33.18 26.97 -4.53
N VAL A 83 32.44 26.03 -3.97
CA VAL A 83 32.13 24.73 -4.55
C VAL A 83 30.69 24.39 -4.25
N SER A 84 29.99 23.86 -5.24
CA SER A 84 28.70 23.21 -5.03
C SER A 84 28.70 21.84 -5.68
N VAL A 85 27.84 20.95 -5.18
CA VAL A 85 27.64 19.63 -5.73
C VAL A 85 26.17 19.45 -6.08
N ILE A 86 25.91 18.83 -7.22
CA ILE A 86 24.57 18.42 -7.65
C ILE A 86 24.57 16.91 -7.77
N ARG A 87 23.64 16.25 -7.07
CA ARG A 87 23.32 14.83 -7.28
C ARG A 87 21.98 14.75 -7.98
N GLU A 88 21.90 14.01 -9.07
CA GLU A 88 20.63 13.67 -9.72
C GLU A 88 20.50 12.16 -9.74
N ARG A 89 19.46 11.66 -9.09
CA ARG A 89 19.18 10.24 -8.98
C ARG A 89 18.04 9.83 -9.87
N ALA A 90 18.13 8.61 -10.37
CA ALA A 90 17.04 7.91 -11.01
C ALA A 90 16.97 6.45 -10.55
N VAL A 91 15.77 5.91 -10.46
CA VAL A 91 15.54 4.46 -10.35
C VAL A 91 14.64 4.03 -11.51
N ALA A 92 15.19 3.24 -12.42
CA ALA A 92 14.47 2.61 -13.53
C ALA A 92 15.10 1.25 -13.79
N GLY A 93 14.58 0.19 -13.17
CA GLY A 93 15.22 -1.13 -13.16
C GLY A 93 16.54 -1.24 -12.37
N SER A 94 17.32 -0.17 -12.27
CA SER A 94 18.54 -0.04 -11.47
C SER A 94 18.66 1.37 -10.88
N PHE A 95 19.56 1.55 -9.92
CA PHE A 95 19.85 2.85 -9.31
C PHE A 95 20.98 3.55 -10.08
N GLU A 96 20.70 4.77 -10.55
CA GLU A 96 21.68 5.64 -11.22
C GLU A 96 21.80 6.97 -10.49
N GLU A 97 23.01 7.51 -10.45
CA GLU A 97 23.29 8.83 -9.88
C GLU A 97 24.27 9.60 -10.77
N ARG A 98 23.83 10.74 -11.29
CA ARG A 98 24.70 11.73 -11.92
C ARG A 98 25.25 12.64 -10.83
N LEU A 99 26.58 12.66 -10.70
CA LEU A 99 27.29 13.51 -9.74
C LEU A 99 27.99 14.65 -10.48
N THR A 100 27.68 15.89 -10.14
CA THR A 100 28.32 17.09 -10.73
C THR A 100 28.96 17.94 -9.64
N VAL A 101 30.24 18.27 -9.79
CA VAL A 101 30.97 19.19 -8.92
C VAL A 101 31.26 20.47 -9.70
N LEU A 102 30.91 21.63 -9.14
CA LEU A 102 31.09 22.94 -9.76
C LEU A 102 32.11 23.77 -8.98
N ASN A 103 33.06 24.38 -9.71
CA ASN A 103 34.02 25.33 -9.15
C ASN A 103 33.54 26.76 -9.39
N HIS A 104 33.17 27.48 -8.33
CA HIS A 104 32.71 28.88 -8.42
C HIS A 104 33.83 29.90 -8.24
N SER A 105 35.05 29.45 -7.98
CA SER A 105 36.19 30.33 -7.76
C SER A 105 36.81 30.84 -9.06
N GLY A 106 37.52 31.97 -8.99
CA GLY A 106 38.25 32.55 -10.12
C GLY A 106 39.57 31.84 -10.46
N GLY A 107 39.90 30.72 -9.81
CA GLY A 107 41.12 29.95 -10.03
C GLY A 107 40.83 28.46 -10.24
N PRO A 108 41.75 27.70 -10.87
CA PRO A 108 41.65 26.25 -10.92
C PRO A 108 41.63 25.68 -9.50
N ALA A 109 40.79 24.69 -9.26
CA ALA A 109 40.65 24.03 -7.98
C ALA A 109 40.78 22.51 -8.11
N GLU A 110 41.45 21.90 -7.15
CA GLU A 110 41.61 20.45 -7.07
C GLU A 110 40.70 19.88 -5.98
N PHE A 111 40.01 18.79 -6.30
CA PHE A 111 39.10 18.12 -5.39
C PHE A 111 39.40 16.63 -5.33
N THR A 112 39.28 16.08 -4.13
CA THR A 112 39.14 14.65 -3.90
C THR A 112 37.67 14.35 -3.65
N VAL A 113 37.01 13.72 -4.61
CA VAL A 113 35.62 13.30 -4.50
C VAL A 113 35.61 11.83 -4.11
N ARG A 114 34.95 11.47 -3.00
CA ARG A 114 34.84 10.08 -2.57
C ARG A 114 33.40 9.69 -2.33
N VAL A 115 33.03 8.55 -2.91
CA VAL A 115 31.75 7.88 -2.67
C VAL A 115 32.04 6.56 -1.97
N ASP A 116 31.74 6.50 -0.67
CA ASP A 116 31.83 5.26 0.09
C ASP A 116 30.57 4.42 -0.17
N ALA A 117 30.76 3.11 -0.36
CA ALA A 117 29.71 2.17 -0.66
C ALA A 117 29.77 0.94 0.25
N GLY A 118 28.61 0.40 0.61
CA GLY A 118 28.52 -0.79 1.44
C GLY A 118 27.17 -1.49 1.28
N SER A 119 27.19 -2.81 1.51
CA SER A 119 26.02 -3.68 1.39
C SER A 119 25.97 -4.62 2.57
N ASP A 120 24.77 -4.81 3.14
CA ASP A 120 24.51 -5.81 4.18
C ASP A 120 23.52 -6.89 3.73
N PHE A 121 22.85 -6.72 2.59
CA PHE A 121 21.86 -7.65 2.04
C PHE A 121 20.76 -8.02 3.04
N SER A 122 20.40 -7.08 3.93
CA SER A 122 19.34 -7.28 4.91
C SER A 122 17.99 -7.45 4.21
N SER A 123 17.22 -8.45 4.62
CA SER A 123 15.80 -8.56 4.24
C SER A 123 14.98 -7.46 4.91
N LEU A 124 13.96 -6.95 4.22
CA LEU A 124 13.02 -5.94 4.76
C LEU A 124 12.38 -6.35 6.09
N PHE A 125 12.10 -7.65 6.31
CA PHE A 125 11.60 -8.18 7.59
C PHE A 125 12.55 -7.90 8.77
N MET A 126 13.84 -7.78 8.48
CA MET A 126 14.91 -7.76 9.48
C MET A 126 15.62 -6.40 9.55
N VAL A 127 15.25 -5.41 8.74
CA VAL A 127 15.90 -4.07 8.76
C VAL A 127 15.79 -3.40 10.14
N ARG A 128 14.77 -3.78 10.94
CA ARG A 128 14.58 -3.28 12.32
C ARG A 128 15.34 -4.09 13.39
N GLN A 129 16.06 -5.14 13.01
CA GLN A 129 16.77 -6.04 13.93
C GLN A 129 18.27 -6.05 13.63
N GLU A 130 19.10 -5.86 14.64
CA GLU A 130 20.54 -6.11 14.50
C GLU A 130 20.77 -7.63 14.35
N ARG A 131 21.27 -8.05 13.19
CA ARG A 131 21.60 -9.46 12.94
C ARG A 131 22.95 -9.58 12.23
N THR A 132 23.70 -10.61 12.62
CA THR A 132 24.81 -11.13 11.82
C THR A 132 24.26 -11.88 10.60
N PRO A 133 24.69 -11.55 9.37
CA PRO A 133 24.25 -12.28 8.18
C PRO A 133 24.45 -13.80 8.34
N ALA A 134 23.48 -14.61 7.89
CA ALA A 134 23.58 -16.06 7.98
C ALA A 134 24.64 -16.64 7.04
N GLY A 135 24.84 -15.97 5.90
CA GLY A 135 25.89 -16.24 4.93
C GLY A 135 27.11 -15.34 5.09
N ARG A 136 27.97 -15.37 4.08
CA ARG A 136 29.25 -14.63 4.06
C ARG A 136 29.16 -13.45 3.09
N LEU A 137 29.52 -12.27 3.60
CA LEU A 137 29.75 -11.09 2.78
C LEU A 137 31.14 -11.14 2.14
N TYR A 138 31.27 -10.62 0.92
CA TYR A 138 32.55 -10.41 0.24
C TYR A 138 32.58 -9.08 -0.50
N GLN A 139 33.78 -8.60 -0.77
CA GLN A 139 34.06 -7.39 -1.55
C GLN A 139 35.13 -7.76 -2.57
N ARG A 140 35.02 -7.29 -3.80
CA ARG A 140 36.08 -7.42 -4.80
C ARG A 140 36.07 -6.23 -5.74
N VAL A 141 37.25 -5.88 -6.24
CA VAL A 141 37.44 -4.90 -7.32
C VAL A 141 37.87 -5.64 -8.57
N GLU A 142 37.11 -5.51 -9.64
CA GLU A 142 37.37 -6.19 -10.90
C GLU A 142 37.09 -5.22 -12.07
N ASN A 143 38.06 -5.07 -12.98
CA ASN A 143 37.93 -4.19 -14.15
C ASN A 143 37.46 -2.75 -13.83
N GLY A 144 37.93 -2.19 -12.72
CA GLY A 144 37.54 -0.84 -12.27
C GLY A 144 36.11 -0.74 -11.75
N ARG A 145 35.49 -1.87 -11.37
CA ARG A 145 34.15 -1.95 -10.79
C ARG A 145 34.23 -2.53 -9.39
N LEU A 146 33.37 -2.03 -8.49
CA LEU A 146 33.23 -2.55 -7.14
C LEU A 146 32.08 -3.56 -7.11
N HIS A 147 32.37 -4.76 -6.65
CA HIS A 147 31.38 -5.79 -6.38
C HIS A 147 31.31 -6.01 -4.87
N LEU A 148 30.12 -5.81 -4.31
CA LEU A 148 29.78 -6.15 -2.93
C LEU A 148 28.85 -7.35 -3.01
N GLY A 149 29.12 -8.45 -2.32
CA GLY A 149 28.31 -9.65 -2.50
C GLY A 149 28.04 -10.43 -1.24
N TYR A 150 27.02 -11.29 -1.33
CA TYR A 150 26.55 -12.16 -0.27
C TYR A 150 26.35 -13.56 -0.79
N VAL A 151 26.84 -14.56 -0.04
CA VAL A 151 26.65 -15.96 -0.37
C VAL A 151 26.18 -16.72 0.86
N ARG A 152 25.04 -17.39 0.73
CA ARG A 152 24.60 -18.46 1.62
C ARG A 152 24.29 -19.68 0.78
N GLU A 153 25.13 -20.71 0.87
CA GLU A 153 25.02 -21.91 0.04
C GLU A 153 24.91 -21.60 -1.47
N LYS A 154 23.75 -21.88 -2.09
CA LYS A 154 23.46 -21.57 -3.50
C LYS A 154 22.82 -20.20 -3.72
N PHE A 155 22.36 -19.54 -2.65
CA PHE A 155 21.77 -18.21 -2.73
C PHE A 155 22.87 -17.16 -2.81
N ARG A 156 22.91 -16.42 -3.92
CA ARG A 156 23.96 -15.46 -4.23
C ARG A 156 23.36 -14.13 -4.66
N LEU A 157 23.77 -13.07 -3.98
CA LEU A 157 23.41 -11.69 -4.30
C LEU A 157 24.67 -10.87 -4.52
N GLU A 158 24.62 -9.92 -5.45
CA GLU A 158 25.73 -9.01 -5.70
C GLU A 158 25.23 -7.60 -6.02
N THR A 159 25.85 -6.58 -5.45
CA THR A 159 25.74 -5.19 -5.84
C THR A 159 26.94 -4.83 -6.69
N LEU A 160 26.70 -4.53 -7.95
CA LEU A 160 27.70 -4.09 -8.91
C LEU A 160 27.65 -2.58 -9.05
N ILE A 161 28.79 -1.92 -8.81
CA ILE A 161 28.94 -0.47 -8.88
C ILE A 161 29.97 -0.12 -9.95
N SER A 162 29.59 0.77 -10.87
CA SER A 162 30.45 1.23 -11.96
C SER A 162 30.27 2.72 -12.21
N THR A 163 31.23 3.32 -12.93
CA THR A 163 31.28 4.76 -13.20
C THR A 163 31.76 5.05 -14.62
N THR A 164 31.34 6.18 -15.19
CA THR A 164 31.77 6.60 -16.54
C THR A 164 33.13 7.28 -16.56
N GLU A 165 33.48 8.01 -15.49
CA GLU A 165 34.79 8.65 -15.35
C GLU A 165 35.80 7.74 -14.64
N PRO A 166 37.10 7.77 -15.00
CA PRO A 166 38.11 6.98 -14.31
C PRO A 166 38.16 7.27 -12.82
N ALA A 167 38.04 6.23 -12.00
CA ALA A 167 38.13 6.29 -10.55
C ALA A 167 39.22 5.35 -10.02
N GLN A 168 39.81 5.71 -8.88
CA GLN A 168 40.48 4.74 -8.02
C GLN A 168 39.41 3.99 -7.23
N VAL A 169 39.25 2.70 -7.51
CA VAL A 169 38.25 1.84 -6.86
C VAL A 169 38.94 0.94 -5.85
N ASP A 170 38.49 1.00 -4.60
CA ASP A 170 38.89 0.12 -3.52
C ASP A 170 37.68 -0.69 -3.01
N GLU A 171 37.88 -1.53 -2.00
CA GLU A 171 36.81 -2.38 -1.45
C GLU A 171 35.73 -1.57 -0.70
N GLN A 172 35.98 -0.29 -0.43
CA GLN A 172 35.09 0.60 0.32
C GLN A 172 34.39 1.64 -0.56
N GLY A 173 34.78 1.83 -1.82
CA GLY A 173 34.13 2.80 -2.71
C GLY A 173 34.96 3.27 -3.90
N LEU A 174 34.63 4.48 -4.36
CA LEU A 174 35.22 5.12 -5.54
C LEU A 174 35.79 6.49 -5.16
N THR A 175 37.05 6.74 -5.55
CA THR A 175 37.75 8.02 -5.34
C THR A 175 38.17 8.65 -6.65
N TYR A 176 37.85 9.93 -6.83
CA TYR A 176 38.22 10.74 -7.99
C TYR A 176 39.12 11.88 -7.55
N HIS A 177 40.27 12.03 -8.20
CA HIS A 177 41.13 13.20 -8.07
C HIS A 177 40.93 14.06 -9.32
N ILE A 178 40.23 15.18 -9.15
CA ILE A 178 39.79 16.02 -10.25
C ILE A 178 40.36 17.42 -10.12
N ARG A 179 40.66 18.03 -11.26
CA ARG A 179 41.01 19.45 -11.36
C ARG A 179 39.94 20.12 -12.21
N ILE A 180 39.31 21.15 -11.65
CA ILE A 180 38.24 21.90 -12.33
C ILE A 180 38.73 23.33 -12.55
N GLU A 181 38.75 23.76 -13.80
CA GLU A 181 39.11 25.12 -14.20
C GLU A 181 38.12 26.17 -13.64
N PRO A 182 38.47 27.47 -13.59
CA PRO A 182 37.60 28.51 -13.05
C PRO A 182 36.21 28.49 -13.69
N HIS A 183 35.15 28.52 -12.86
CA HIS A 183 33.75 28.45 -13.33
C HIS A 183 33.41 27.20 -14.14
N GLY A 184 34.26 26.17 -14.08
CA GLY A 184 34.06 24.88 -14.73
C GLY A 184 33.26 23.91 -13.87
N GLN A 185 32.99 22.73 -14.46
CA GLN A 185 32.36 21.61 -13.77
C GLN A 185 33.03 20.28 -14.16
N TRP A 186 32.88 19.30 -13.29
CA TRP A 186 33.17 17.89 -13.57
C TRP A 186 31.93 17.05 -13.29
N THR A 187 31.66 16.05 -14.13
CA THR A 187 30.49 15.19 -14.02
C THR A 187 30.87 13.73 -14.24
N THR A 188 30.30 12.83 -13.44
CA THR A 188 30.32 11.38 -13.71
C THR A 188 28.93 10.77 -13.50
N MET A 189 28.67 9.65 -14.18
CA MET A 189 27.53 8.78 -13.93
C MET A 189 27.96 7.60 -13.07
N LEU A 190 27.24 7.36 -11.98
CA LEU A 190 27.39 6.21 -11.09
C LEU A 190 26.22 5.25 -11.36
N HIS A 191 26.51 3.99 -11.65
CA HIS A 191 25.50 2.95 -11.87
C HIS A 191 25.60 1.88 -10.78
N VAL A 192 24.49 1.57 -10.13
CA VAL A 192 24.36 0.55 -9.10
C VAL A 192 23.30 -0.48 -9.54
N ARG A 193 23.76 -1.71 -9.78
CA ARG A 193 22.90 -2.85 -10.11
C ARG A 193 22.90 -3.85 -8.96
N GLY A 194 21.73 -4.18 -8.43
CA GLY A 194 21.56 -5.30 -7.50
C GLY A 194 21.20 -6.54 -8.30
N LEU A 195 21.96 -7.63 -8.18
CA LEU A 195 21.91 -8.85 -8.98
C LEU A 195 21.53 -10.06 -8.11
N LEU A 196 20.67 -10.94 -8.65
CA LEU A 196 20.40 -12.26 -8.10
C LEU A 196 21.10 -13.29 -8.98
N LEU A 197 22.15 -13.92 -8.47
CA LEU A 197 23.07 -14.70 -9.28
C LEU A 197 22.74 -16.20 -9.22
N ASN A 198 22.69 -16.81 -10.41
CA ASN A 198 22.70 -18.26 -10.55
C ASN A 198 24.08 -18.85 -10.21
N PRO A 199 24.20 -20.18 -10.06
CA PRO A 199 25.49 -20.84 -9.82
C PRO A 199 26.57 -20.55 -10.88
N ASP A 200 26.16 -20.25 -12.11
CA ASP A 200 27.02 -19.86 -13.24
C ASP A 200 27.45 -18.38 -13.23
N GLY A 201 26.97 -17.59 -12.26
CA GLY A 201 27.28 -16.18 -12.10
C GLY A 201 26.48 -15.24 -13.00
N GLN A 202 25.46 -15.75 -13.71
CA GLN A 202 24.56 -14.91 -14.50
C GLN A 202 23.41 -14.38 -13.63
N ASP A 203 22.92 -13.19 -13.96
CA ASP A 203 21.73 -12.64 -13.32
C ASP A 203 20.50 -13.44 -13.77
N MET A 204 19.82 -14.07 -12.81
CA MET A 204 18.61 -14.86 -13.02
C MET A 204 17.56 -14.10 -13.84
N ARG A 205 17.52 -12.78 -13.70
CA ARG A 205 16.46 -11.94 -14.25
C ARG A 205 16.64 -11.63 -15.73
N GLU A 206 17.86 -11.74 -16.26
CA GLU A 206 18.13 -11.52 -17.69
C GLU A 206 17.36 -12.51 -18.57
N HIS A 207 17.06 -13.70 -18.05
CA HIS A 207 16.32 -14.75 -18.75
C HIS A 207 14.80 -14.68 -18.52
N LEU A 208 14.36 -14.05 -17.42
CA LEU A 208 12.95 -14.01 -17.02
C LEU A 208 12.19 -12.78 -17.53
N THR A 209 12.90 -11.68 -17.79
CA THR A 209 12.25 -10.40 -18.15
C THR A 209 13.03 -9.62 -19.22
N PRO A 210 12.86 -9.92 -20.52
CA PRO A 210 13.44 -9.12 -21.60
C PRO A 210 12.98 -7.65 -21.57
N SER A 211 11.76 -7.39 -21.08
CA SER A 211 11.17 -6.06 -20.96
C SER A 211 11.82 -5.16 -19.89
N ARG A 212 12.49 -5.74 -18.89
CA ARG A 212 13.19 -4.99 -17.83
C ARG A 212 14.50 -4.37 -18.32
N GLN A 213 15.10 -4.91 -19.38
CA GLN A 213 16.32 -4.37 -20.01
C GLN A 213 16.08 -3.07 -20.80
N GLN A 214 14.83 -2.65 -20.98
CA GLN A 214 14.43 -1.43 -21.71
C GLN A 214 13.64 -0.45 -20.83
N ARG A 215 13.78 -0.51 -19.50
CA ARG A 215 13.21 0.50 -18.61
C ARG A 215 14.24 1.59 -18.36
N ASP A 216 13.95 2.77 -18.86
CA ASP A 216 14.69 4.01 -18.59
C ASP A 216 13.71 5.09 -18.09
N THR A 217 14.25 6.22 -17.67
CA THR A 217 13.45 7.34 -17.15
C THR A 217 12.51 7.93 -18.20
N ALA A 218 12.90 7.93 -19.48
CA ALA A 218 12.07 8.42 -20.58
C ALA A 218 10.81 7.57 -20.75
N ARG A 219 10.95 6.24 -20.67
CA ARG A 219 9.84 5.30 -20.71
C ARG A 219 8.96 5.41 -19.47
N LEU A 220 9.52 5.50 -18.27
CA LEU A 220 8.72 5.71 -17.04
C LEU A 220 7.92 7.03 -17.12
N GLN A 221 8.53 8.10 -17.64
CA GLN A 221 7.83 9.36 -17.86
C GLN A 221 6.70 9.22 -18.88
N HIS A 222 6.92 8.47 -19.96
CA HIS A 222 5.90 8.20 -20.97
C HIS A 222 4.74 7.38 -20.40
N ASP A 223 5.04 6.30 -19.67
CA ASP A 223 4.06 5.43 -19.01
C ASP A 223 3.24 6.21 -17.99
N LEU A 224 3.87 7.10 -17.21
CA LEU A 224 3.17 8.00 -16.28
C LEU A 224 2.22 8.96 -17.00
N ARG A 225 2.64 9.56 -18.11
CA ARG A 225 1.76 10.44 -18.90
C ARG A 225 0.55 9.68 -19.43
N GLN A 226 0.78 8.50 -20.05
CA GLN A 226 -0.32 7.67 -20.52
C GLN A 226 -1.28 7.25 -19.41
N TRP A 227 -0.76 6.95 -18.22
CA TRP A 227 -1.55 6.63 -17.05
C TRP A 227 -2.45 7.80 -16.63
N LEU A 228 -1.87 9.00 -16.53
CA LEU A 228 -2.61 10.20 -16.15
C LEU A 228 -3.64 10.61 -17.21
N ASP A 229 -3.32 10.47 -18.50
CA ASP A 229 -4.22 10.80 -19.62
C ASP A 229 -5.43 9.86 -19.71
N LYS A 230 -5.30 8.63 -19.18
CA LYS A 230 -6.40 7.65 -19.14
C LYS A 230 -7.33 7.85 -17.96
N ALA A 231 -6.84 8.45 -16.87
CA ALA A 231 -7.65 8.68 -15.67
C ALA A 231 -8.68 9.80 -15.90
N PRO A 232 -9.83 9.75 -15.21
CA PRO A 232 -10.80 10.85 -15.20
C PRO A 232 -10.19 12.21 -14.84
N GLN A 233 -10.77 13.31 -15.32
CA GLN A 233 -10.30 14.64 -14.94
C GLN A 233 -11.11 15.19 -13.77
N LEU A 234 -10.44 15.49 -12.66
CA LEU A 234 -11.08 16.11 -11.50
C LEU A 234 -10.94 17.63 -11.50
N ARG A 235 -12.07 18.33 -11.33
CA ARG A 235 -12.14 19.74 -10.94
C ARG A 235 -12.92 19.89 -9.64
N CYS A 236 -12.40 20.68 -8.73
CA CYS A 236 -13.05 20.97 -7.46
C CYS A 236 -12.72 22.38 -6.97
N ASP A 237 -13.70 23.03 -6.35
CA ASP A 237 -13.50 24.33 -5.69
C ASP A 237 -12.51 24.20 -4.52
N TRP A 238 -12.54 23.07 -3.82
CA TRP A 238 -11.61 22.77 -2.74
C TRP A 238 -10.30 22.16 -3.24
N LYS A 239 -9.31 23.02 -3.47
CA LYS A 239 -7.99 22.66 -4.02
C LYS A 239 -7.21 21.53 -3.33
N PRO A 240 -7.31 21.32 -2.01
CA PRO A 240 -6.77 20.12 -1.38
C PRO A 240 -7.22 18.81 -2.03
N LEU A 241 -8.50 18.69 -2.42
CA LEU A 241 -9.00 17.48 -3.09
C LEU A 241 -8.33 17.28 -4.44
N GLU A 242 -8.20 18.33 -5.27
CA GLU A 242 -7.52 18.24 -6.58
C GLU A 242 -6.06 17.81 -6.44
N ARG A 243 -5.33 18.38 -5.47
CA ARG A 243 -3.93 18.04 -5.22
C ARG A 243 -3.78 16.59 -4.75
N THR A 244 -4.63 16.16 -3.83
CA THR A 244 -4.64 14.78 -3.34
C THR A 244 -4.98 13.80 -4.44
N TYR A 245 -5.98 14.10 -5.28
CA TYR A 245 -6.34 13.29 -6.43
C TYR A 245 -5.16 13.06 -7.39
N GLN A 246 -4.49 14.14 -7.79
CA GLN A 246 -3.31 14.05 -8.66
C GLN A 246 -2.18 13.25 -8.01
N ARG A 247 -1.94 13.48 -6.72
CA ARG A 247 -0.92 12.74 -5.97
C ARG A 247 -1.26 11.26 -5.86
N SER A 248 -2.52 10.92 -5.62
CA SER A 248 -3.02 9.54 -5.59
C SER A 248 -2.75 8.80 -6.89
N LEU A 249 -3.05 9.42 -8.04
CA LEU A 249 -2.79 8.79 -9.34
C LEU A 249 -1.29 8.57 -9.59
N VAL A 250 -0.44 9.54 -9.25
CA VAL A 250 1.02 9.42 -9.39
C VAL A 250 1.58 8.34 -8.48
N ASP A 251 1.15 8.28 -7.22
CA ASP A 251 1.63 7.29 -6.26
C ASP A 251 1.15 5.88 -6.61
N LEU A 252 -0.07 5.70 -7.14
CA LEU A 252 -0.52 4.41 -7.68
C LEU A 252 0.32 3.98 -8.88
N ALA A 253 0.66 4.90 -9.80
CA ALA A 253 1.56 4.60 -10.90
C ALA A 253 2.95 4.19 -10.39
N ALA A 254 3.46 4.87 -9.36
CA ALA A 254 4.76 4.60 -8.77
C ALA A 254 4.84 3.22 -8.10
N LEU A 255 3.76 2.80 -7.43
CA LEU A 255 3.67 1.51 -6.74
C LEU A 255 3.50 0.31 -7.70
N ARG A 256 3.22 0.53 -8.99
CA ARG A 256 3.03 -0.56 -9.95
C ARG A 256 4.31 -1.33 -10.20
N PHE A 257 4.30 -2.63 -9.93
CA PHE A 257 5.39 -3.56 -10.25
C PHE A 257 4.85 -4.79 -10.99
N SER A 258 5.73 -5.47 -11.72
CA SER A 258 5.41 -6.74 -12.38
C SER A 258 6.05 -7.91 -11.61
N PRO A 259 5.25 -8.87 -11.10
CA PRO A 259 5.75 -10.10 -10.49
C PRO A 259 6.50 -10.96 -11.50
N LEU A 260 7.30 -11.89 -11.01
CA LEU A 260 8.00 -12.85 -11.88
C LEU A 260 7.04 -13.80 -12.61
N ALA A 261 5.90 -14.14 -12.01
CA ALA A 261 4.90 -15.02 -12.61
C ALA A 261 4.09 -14.34 -13.74
N LEU A 262 3.89 -13.02 -13.65
CA LEU A 262 3.15 -12.21 -14.63
C LEU A 262 3.94 -10.94 -15.02
N PRO A 263 5.03 -11.06 -15.80
CA PRO A 263 5.92 -9.94 -16.09
C PRO A 263 5.27 -8.82 -16.93
N ALA A 264 4.18 -9.12 -17.63
CA ALA A 264 3.45 -8.18 -18.49
C ALA A 264 2.30 -7.46 -17.78
N GLU A 265 1.91 -7.90 -16.58
CA GLU A 265 0.71 -7.42 -15.88
C GLU A 265 1.09 -6.71 -14.58
N PRO A 266 1.28 -5.39 -14.61
CA PRO A 266 1.66 -4.65 -13.42
C PRO A 266 0.48 -4.46 -12.47
N LEU A 267 0.76 -4.56 -11.18
CA LEU A 267 -0.19 -4.37 -10.08
C LEU A 267 0.47 -3.56 -8.95
N PRO A 268 -0.29 -2.97 -8.02
CA PRO A 268 0.31 -2.14 -6.99
C PRO A 268 1.01 -3.01 -5.94
N ALA A 269 2.24 -2.64 -5.60
CA ALA A 269 2.85 -3.05 -4.34
C ALA A 269 2.09 -2.40 -3.17
N ALA A 270 2.05 -3.07 -2.03
CA ALA A 270 1.24 -2.63 -0.90
C ALA A 270 1.71 -1.30 -0.29
N GLY A 271 3.02 -1.09 -0.10
CA GLY A 271 3.53 0.20 0.34
C GLY A 271 5.01 0.22 0.72
N LEU A 272 5.62 1.40 0.68
CA LEU A 272 7.04 1.59 1.00
C LEU A 272 7.28 2.11 2.42
N PRO A 273 8.32 1.62 3.13
CA PRO A 273 9.28 0.61 2.68
C PRO A 273 8.92 -0.84 3.02
N TRP A 274 7.99 -1.08 3.95
CA TRP A 274 7.90 -2.38 4.63
C TRP A 274 7.19 -3.45 3.79
N ASN A 275 6.25 -3.03 2.94
CA ASN A 275 5.39 -3.91 2.17
C ASN A 275 5.54 -3.65 0.66
N ALA A 276 6.78 -3.47 0.20
CA ALA A 276 7.13 -3.24 -1.21
C ALA A 276 6.96 -4.52 -2.06
N THR A 277 5.85 -5.23 -1.90
CA THR A 277 5.58 -6.53 -2.52
C THR A 277 4.08 -6.75 -2.72
N LEU A 278 3.70 -7.92 -3.26
CA LEU A 278 2.32 -8.40 -3.30
C LEU A 278 1.86 -8.83 -1.90
N THR A 279 0.86 -8.13 -1.36
CA THR A 279 0.09 -8.58 -0.20
C THR A 279 -1.37 -8.71 -0.62
N GLY A 280 -1.91 -9.92 -0.80
CA GLY A 280 -3.13 -10.18 -1.58
C GLY A 280 -4.36 -9.30 -1.26
N ARG A 281 -4.56 -8.94 0.01
CA ARG A 281 -5.63 -8.02 0.43
C ARG A 281 -5.46 -6.60 -0.15
N ASP A 282 -4.26 -6.06 -0.12
CA ASP A 282 -3.99 -4.67 -0.48
C ASP A 282 -4.36 -4.32 -1.93
N PRO A 283 -3.93 -5.05 -2.97
CA PRO A 283 -4.33 -4.79 -4.35
C PRO A 283 -5.82 -5.08 -4.56
N ILE A 284 -6.46 -5.99 -3.81
CA ILE A 284 -7.92 -6.21 -3.91
C ILE A 284 -8.67 -4.95 -3.47
N LEU A 285 -8.43 -4.49 -2.24
CA LEU A 285 -9.12 -3.31 -1.70
C LEU A 285 -8.69 -2.03 -2.42
N THR A 286 -7.44 -1.93 -2.89
CA THR A 286 -7.00 -0.84 -3.77
C THR A 286 -7.80 -0.84 -5.07
N SER A 287 -7.94 -2.01 -5.72
CA SER A 287 -8.68 -2.14 -6.97
C SER A 287 -10.15 -1.74 -6.81
N LEU A 288 -10.83 -2.19 -5.74
CA LEU A 288 -12.19 -1.77 -5.41
C LEU A 288 -12.34 -0.25 -5.30
N GLN A 289 -11.39 0.42 -4.66
CA GLN A 289 -11.40 1.87 -4.47
C GLN A 289 -11.20 2.66 -5.78
N VAL A 290 -10.48 2.09 -6.75
CA VAL A 290 -10.06 2.80 -7.98
C VAL A 290 -10.79 2.39 -9.25
N LEU A 291 -11.76 1.47 -9.17
CA LEU A 291 -12.57 1.04 -10.33
C LEU A 291 -13.07 2.20 -11.22
N PRO A 292 -13.59 3.32 -10.67
CA PRO A 292 -14.04 4.45 -11.48
C PRO A 292 -12.93 5.21 -12.22
N PHE A 293 -11.67 4.88 -11.98
CA PHE A 293 -10.53 5.65 -12.47
C PHE A 293 -9.58 4.79 -13.30
N THR A 294 -9.23 3.61 -12.79
CA THR A 294 -8.23 2.71 -13.36
C THR A 294 -8.66 1.24 -13.24
N PRO A 295 -9.75 0.82 -13.92
CA PRO A 295 -10.34 -0.51 -13.75
C PRO A 295 -9.39 -1.65 -14.17
N ASP A 296 -8.42 -1.39 -15.06
CA ASP A 296 -7.42 -2.36 -15.50
C ASP A 296 -6.57 -2.93 -14.34
N MET A 297 -6.47 -2.25 -13.19
CA MET A 297 -5.77 -2.77 -12.02
C MET A 297 -6.47 -3.99 -11.41
N ALA A 298 -7.80 -4.04 -11.48
CA ALA A 298 -8.59 -5.13 -10.89
C ALA A 298 -8.33 -6.46 -11.61
N VAL A 299 -8.30 -6.46 -12.94
CA VAL A 299 -8.09 -7.70 -13.71
C VAL A 299 -6.69 -8.29 -13.49
N ASN A 300 -5.65 -7.46 -13.43
CA ASN A 300 -4.28 -7.93 -13.12
C ASN A 300 -4.18 -8.50 -11.70
N THR A 301 -4.92 -7.90 -10.75
CA THR A 301 -5.02 -8.39 -9.37
C THR A 301 -5.71 -9.75 -9.31
N LEU A 302 -6.85 -9.89 -9.98
CA LEU A 302 -7.60 -11.15 -10.05
C LEU A 302 -6.77 -12.29 -10.68
N ARG A 303 -6.01 -11.98 -11.73
CA ARG A 303 -5.12 -12.92 -12.41
C ARG A 303 -4.02 -13.47 -11.51
N ILE A 304 -3.20 -12.60 -10.91
CA ILE A 304 -2.08 -13.07 -10.09
C ILE A 304 -2.56 -13.85 -8.86
N LEU A 305 -3.65 -13.41 -8.24
CA LEU A 305 -4.19 -14.06 -7.05
C LEU A 305 -4.92 -15.37 -7.36
N GLY A 306 -5.52 -15.49 -8.55
CA GLY A 306 -6.08 -16.76 -9.03
C GLY A 306 -4.99 -17.78 -9.35
N ILE A 307 -3.90 -17.37 -10.01
CA ILE A 307 -2.76 -18.25 -10.35
C ILE A 307 -2.13 -18.86 -9.08
N ASP A 308 -1.97 -18.07 -8.03
CA ASP A 308 -1.36 -18.49 -6.76
C ASP A 308 -2.43 -18.89 -5.71
N GLN A 309 -3.67 -19.22 -6.10
CA GLN A 309 -4.70 -19.68 -5.18
C GLN A 309 -4.29 -21.02 -4.54
N GLY A 310 -4.54 -21.16 -3.24
CA GLY A 310 -4.20 -22.34 -2.47
C GLY A 310 -4.90 -23.59 -3.00
N SER A 311 -4.17 -24.70 -3.03
CA SER A 311 -4.64 -25.97 -3.61
C SER A 311 -4.33 -27.19 -2.73
N VAL A 312 -3.50 -27.01 -1.70
CA VAL A 312 -3.13 -28.07 -0.76
C VAL A 312 -3.30 -27.61 0.70
N LEU A 313 -3.20 -28.55 1.63
CA LEU A 313 -3.08 -28.26 3.05
C LEU A 313 -1.61 -28.16 3.43
N ASP A 314 -1.16 -26.97 3.82
CA ASP A 314 0.21 -26.72 4.29
C ASP A 314 0.19 -25.86 5.56
N ASP A 315 0.50 -26.48 6.71
CA ASP A 315 0.53 -25.82 8.01
C ASP A 315 1.58 -24.71 8.10
N PHE A 316 2.72 -24.84 7.42
CA PHE A 316 3.78 -23.84 7.45
C PHE A 316 3.35 -22.56 6.73
N ARG A 317 2.66 -22.72 5.60
CA ARG A 317 2.18 -21.60 4.76
C ARG A 317 0.78 -21.11 5.11
N ASP A 318 0.09 -21.75 6.05
CA ASP A 318 -1.34 -21.53 6.34
C ASP A 318 -2.23 -21.76 5.08
N GLU A 319 -1.77 -22.62 4.15
CA GLU A 319 -2.43 -22.89 2.87
C GLU A 319 -3.59 -23.87 3.05
N GLU A 320 -4.71 -23.53 2.43
CA GLU A 320 -5.90 -24.37 2.33
C GLU A 320 -6.47 -24.28 0.89
N PRO A 321 -7.10 -25.34 0.36
CA PRO A 321 -7.73 -25.30 -0.95
C PRO A 321 -8.75 -24.15 -1.09
N GLY A 322 -8.62 -23.36 -2.16
CA GLY A 322 -9.47 -22.21 -2.45
C GLY A 322 -9.07 -20.90 -1.75
N LYS A 323 -8.11 -20.94 -0.81
CA LYS A 323 -7.68 -19.74 -0.07
C LYS A 323 -6.82 -18.81 -0.93
N ILE A 324 -7.06 -17.51 -0.83
CA ILE A 324 -6.25 -16.51 -1.55
C ILE A 324 -5.09 -16.07 -0.67
N LEU A 325 -3.89 -15.98 -1.26
CA LEU A 325 -2.66 -15.67 -0.52
C LEU A 325 -2.74 -14.34 0.24
N ARG A 326 -2.04 -14.30 1.37
CA ARG A 326 -1.78 -13.08 2.13
C ARG A 326 -0.60 -12.34 1.53
N GLU A 327 0.54 -13.00 1.30
CA GLU A 327 1.77 -12.31 0.93
C GLU A 327 2.73 -13.20 0.13
N PHE A 328 3.41 -12.60 -0.84
CA PHE A 328 4.48 -13.23 -1.62
C PHE A 328 5.76 -12.38 -1.53
N ARG A 329 6.90 -12.99 -1.22
CA ARG A 329 8.21 -12.35 -1.03
C ARG A 329 9.31 -13.12 -1.75
N TYR A 330 10.39 -12.44 -2.12
CA TYR A 330 11.53 -13.03 -2.85
C TYR A 330 12.84 -13.09 -2.03
N GLY A 331 12.80 -12.66 -0.76
CA GLY A 331 13.99 -12.51 0.07
C GLY A 331 14.62 -13.82 0.54
N GLU A 332 15.83 -13.72 1.09
CA GLU A 332 16.62 -14.85 1.59
C GLU A 332 15.85 -15.74 2.58
N LEU A 333 15.17 -15.15 3.57
CA LEU A 333 14.46 -15.91 4.61
C LEU A 333 13.41 -16.86 4.02
N THR A 334 12.82 -16.44 2.91
CA THR A 334 11.82 -17.20 2.19
C THR A 334 12.47 -18.30 1.34
N ALA A 335 13.61 -18.01 0.70
CA ALA A 335 14.37 -19.01 -0.07
C ALA A 335 14.88 -20.20 0.76
N PHE A 336 15.06 -20.02 2.08
CA PHE A 336 15.45 -21.08 3.02
C PHE A 336 14.31 -21.57 3.93
N GLU A 337 13.06 -21.19 3.63
CA GLU A 337 11.87 -21.58 4.40
C GLU A 337 11.98 -21.25 5.91
N GLU A 338 12.72 -20.18 6.25
CA GLU A 338 12.73 -19.60 7.60
C GLU A 338 11.47 -18.78 7.85
N HIS A 339 10.86 -18.24 6.78
CA HIS A 339 9.63 -17.48 6.80
C HIS A 339 8.68 -17.96 5.69
N PRO A 340 7.35 -18.06 5.92
CA PRO A 340 6.44 -18.78 5.02
C PRO A 340 6.00 -18.01 3.76
N THR A 341 6.62 -16.87 3.45
CA THR A 341 6.13 -15.89 2.46
C THR A 341 6.46 -16.22 0.99
N SER A 342 6.40 -17.49 0.58
CA SER A 342 6.49 -17.90 -0.84
C SER A 342 5.58 -19.07 -1.22
N PRO A 343 4.29 -18.84 -1.43
CA PRO A 343 3.46 -17.78 -0.85
C PRO A 343 3.03 -18.10 0.59
N TYR A 344 2.61 -17.07 1.35
CA TYR A 344 1.97 -17.22 2.65
C TYR A 344 0.46 -16.93 2.53
N PHE A 345 -0.37 -17.75 3.17
CA PHE A 345 -1.84 -17.71 3.09
C PHE A 345 -2.52 -17.36 4.42
N GLY A 346 -1.80 -16.85 5.42
CA GLY A 346 -2.38 -16.44 6.71
C GLY A 346 -3.22 -15.16 6.66
N ALA A 347 -4.26 -15.15 5.83
CA ALA A 347 -5.31 -14.15 5.74
C ALA A 347 -6.65 -14.86 5.50
N ALA A 348 -7.66 -14.53 6.30
CA ALA A 348 -9.02 -15.05 6.15
C ALA A 348 -9.92 -14.10 5.34
N ASP A 349 -9.53 -12.83 5.21
CA ASP A 349 -10.30 -11.81 4.48
C ASP A 349 -10.03 -11.79 2.98
N SER A 350 -8.82 -12.10 2.53
CA SER A 350 -8.47 -12.08 1.09
C SER A 350 -9.40 -12.96 0.24
N THR A 351 -9.80 -14.12 0.75
CA THR A 351 -10.61 -15.10 0.02
C THR A 351 -12.03 -14.59 -0.32
N PRO A 352 -12.86 -14.14 0.64
CA PRO A 352 -14.14 -13.52 0.31
C PRO A 352 -13.97 -12.22 -0.50
N LEU A 353 -12.94 -11.41 -0.21
CA LEU A 353 -12.66 -10.17 -0.94
C LEU A 353 -12.36 -10.39 -2.44
N TYR A 354 -11.76 -11.52 -2.81
CA TYR A 354 -11.52 -11.88 -4.21
C TYR A 354 -12.82 -12.00 -5.01
N VAL A 355 -13.83 -12.67 -4.45
CA VAL A 355 -15.16 -12.82 -5.07
C VAL A 355 -15.86 -11.46 -5.16
N ILE A 356 -15.76 -10.64 -4.11
CA ILE A 356 -16.33 -9.29 -4.09
C ILE A 356 -15.71 -8.42 -5.20
N LEU A 357 -14.39 -8.47 -5.38
CA LEU A 357 -13.72 -7.74 -6.46
C LEU A 357 -14.14 -8.21 -7.85
N LEU A 358 -14.23 -9.53 -8.07
CA LEU A 358 -14.63 -10.10 -9.36
C LEU A 358 -16.02 -9.58 -9.77
N ASP A 359 -16.97 -9.59 -8.84
CA ASP A 359 -18.32 -9.08 -9.05
C ASP A 359 -18.37 -7.58 -9.29
N GLU A 360 -17.71 -6.79 -8.44
CA GLU A 360 -17.70 -5.33 -8.55
C GLU A 360 -17.01 -4.88 -9.85
N TYR A 361 -15.93 -5.57 -10.25
CA TYR A 361 -15.26 -5.33 -11.53
C TYR A 361 -16.19 -5.59 -12.72
N GLU A 362 -16.94 -6.69 -12.72
CA GLU A 362 -17.90 -6.97 -13.78
C GLU A 362 -19.00 -5.91 -13.80
N ARG A 363 -19.60 -5.58 -12.64
CA ARG A 363 -20.63 -4.52 -12.54
C ARG A 363 -20.15 -3.22 -13.17
N TRP A 364 -18.90 -2.82 -12.90
CA TRP A 364 -18.34 -1.59 -13.42
C TRP A 364 -18.02 -1.65 -14.92
N THR A 365 -17.38 -2.73 -15.38
CA THR A 365 -16.79 -2.81 -16.72
C THR A 365 -17.64 -3.51 -17.77
N GLY A 366 -18.59 -4.35 -17.37
CA GLY A 366 -19.33 -5.23 -18.28
C GLY A 366 -18.53 -6.41 -18.81
N ASN A 367 -17.32 -6.64 -18.28
CA ASN A 367 -16.42 -7.67 -18.80
C ASN A 367 -16.77 -9.07 -18.27
N ALA A 368 -17.83 -9.65 -18.83
CA ALA A 368 -18.28 -11.01 -18.54
C ALA A 368 -17.26 -12.10 -18.91
N ALA A 369 -16.27 -11.80 -19.77
CA ALA A 369 -15.24 -12.77 -20.12
C ALA A 369 -14.33 -13.09 -18.93
N VAL A 370 -13.96 -12.08 -18.14
CA VAL A 370 -13.15 -12.25 -16.93
C VAL A 370 -13.90 -13.05 -15.86
N VAL A 371 -15.21 -12.85 -15.71
CA VAL A 371 -16.02 -13.66 -14.77
C VAL A 371 -16.07 -15.13 -15.13
N ARG A 372 -16.11 -15.44 -16.43
CA ARG A 372 -16.04 -16.83 -16.92
C ARG A 372 -14.62 -17.40 -16.84
N GLU A 373 -13.61 -16.55 -17.01
CA GLU A 373 -12.20 -16.93 -16.87
C GLU A 373 -11.90 -17.41 -15.44
N PHE A 374 -12.42 -16.72 -14.42
CA PHE A 374 -12.18 -17.01 -12.99
C PHE A 374 -13.34 -17.71 -12.27
N GLU A 375 -14.14 -18.50 -13.00
CA GLU A 375 -15.24 -19.26 -12.38
C GLU A 375 -14.73 -20.27 -11.35
N ASP A 376 -13.72 -21.05 -11.70
CA ASP A 376 -13.20 -22.12 -10.84
C ASP A 376 -12.57 -21.54 -9.57
N GLU A 377 -11.80 -20.47 -9.69
CA GLU A 377 -11.16 -19.79 -8.57
C GLU A 377 -12.19 -19.14 -7.63
N ALA A 378 -13.23 -18.50 -8.19
CA ALA A 378 -14.31 -17.91 -7.41
C ALA A 378 -15.14 -18.96 -6.67
N ARG A 379 -15.43 -20.10 -7.33
CA ARG A 379 -16.12 -21.24 -6.70
C ARG A 379 -15.25 -21.87 -5.60
N ALA A 380 -13.95 -22.01 -5.82
CA ALA A 380 -13.03 -22.51 -4.81
C ALA A 380 -12.95 -21.57 -3.60
N ALA A 381 -12.93 -20.25 -3.82
CA ALA A 381 -12.98 -19.26 -2.74
C ALA A 381 -14.30 -19.32 -1.95
N LEU A 382 -15.44 -19.44 -2.62
CA LEU A 382 -16.75 -19.63 -1.97
C LEU A 382 -16.82 -20.96 -1.21
N HIS A 383 -16.26 -22.03 -1.76
CA HIS A 383 -16.16 -23.31 -1.07
C HIS A 383 -15.27 -23.22 0.17
N TRP A 384 -14.16 -22.49 0.10
CA TRP A 384 -13.27 -22.28 1.25
C TRP A 384 -14.01 -21.61 2.42
N ILE A 385 -14.89 -20.64 2.16
CA ILE A 385 -15.68 -19.97 3.20
C ILE A 385 -16.46 -21.00 4.05
N ASP A 386 -17.05 -22.01 3.41
CA ASP A 386 -17.91 -22.99 4.07
C ASP A 386 -17.15 -24.20 4.64
N GLU A 387 -16.09 -24.65 3.98
CA GLU A 387 -15.39 -25.89 4.35
C GLU A 387 -14.21 -25.64 5.29
N TYR A 388 -13.37 -24.65 4.96
CA TYR A 388 -12.12 -24.38 5.69
C TYR A 388 -12.24 -23.16 6.60
N GLY A 389 -13.10 -22.20 6.26
CA GLY A 389 -13.42 -21.03 7.06
C GLY A 389 -14.31 -21.36 8.26
N ASP A 390 -15.24 -22.31 8.14
CA ASP A 390 -16.13 -22.72 9.24
C ASP A 390 -15.50 -23.81 10.13
N ILE A 391 -14.35 -23.46 10.75
CA ILE A 391 -13.57 -24.37 11.60
C ILE A 391 -14.43 -24.93 12.76
N MET A 392 -15.40 -24.14 13.24
CA MET A 392 -16.25 -24.51 14.38
C MET A 392 -17.54 -25.23 13.98
N GLY A 393 -17.88 -25.27 12.69
CA GLY A 393 -19.12 -25.86 12.18
C GLY A 393 -20.39 -25.11 12.63
N ASP A 394 -20.26 -23.82 12.96
CA ASP A 394 -21.36 -22.96 13.44
C ASP A 394 -21.82 -21.95 12.39
N GLY A 395 -21.26 -22.02 11.19
CA GLY A 395 -21.61 -21.19 10.04
C GLY A 395 -21.02 -19.79 10.08
N TYR A 396 -19.96 -19.57 10.87
CA TYR A 396 -19.13 -18.36 10.83
C TYR A 396 -17.75 -18.65 10.23
N VAL A 397 -17.11 -17.63 9.67
CA VAL A 397 -15.71 -17.71 9.23
C VAL A 397 -14.80 -17.42 10.41
N TRP A 398 -13.99 -18.42 10.77
CA TRP A 398 -13.01 -18.39 11.84
C TRP A 398 -11.60 -18.36 11.27
N TYR A 399 -10.66 -17.76 12.02
CA TYR A 399 -9.24 -17.93 11.75
C TYR A 399 -8.48 -18.47 12.96
N GLN A 400 -7.50 -19.30 12.66
CA GLN A 400 -6.49 -19.79 13.59
C GLN A 400 -5.22 -20.08 12.82
N ARG A 401 -4.11 -19.49 13.26
CA ARG A 401 -2.80 -19.78 12.66
C ARG A 401 -2.44 -21.25 12.85
N ARG A 402 -2.00 -21.89 11.78
CA ARG A 402 -1.44 -23.25 11.77
C ARG A 402 0.06 -23.19 12.04
N ASN A 403 0.73 -22.14 11.57
CA ASN A 403 2.13 -21.86 11.89
C ASN A 403 2.26 -20.99 13.16
N GLU A 404 2.35 -21.61 14.34
CA GLU A 404 2.47 -20.88 15.61
C GLU A 404 3.81 -20.15 15.81
N ARG A 405 4.83 -20.50 15.01
CA ARG A 405 6.19 -19.96 15.16
C ARG A 405 6.38 -18.64 14.43
N THR A 406 5.94 -18.56 13.18
CA THR A 406 6.16 -17.40 12.30
C THR A 406 4.88 -16.90 11.63
N GLY A 407 3.75 -17.59 11.80
CA GLY A 407 2.47 -17.16 11.25
C GLY A 407 1.84 -16.02 12.04
N LEU A 408 1.02 -15.23 11.34
CA LEU A 408 0.30 -14.10 11.93
C LEU A 408 -0.76 -14.57 12.92
N GLU A 409 -0.81 -13.94 14.09
CA GLU A 409 -1.81 -14.26 15.10
C GLU A 409 -3.21 -13.82 14.70
N ASN A 410 -3.33 -12.60 14.14
CA ASN A 410 -4.56 -12.10 13.57
C ASN A 410 -4.47 -12.19 12.05
N GLN A 411 -5.40 -12.92 11.43
CA GLN A 411 -5.47 -13.15 9.99
C GLN A 411 -6.57 -12.29 9.32
N CYS A 412 -6.98 -11.21 9.97
CA CYS A 412 -7.85 -10.16 9.43
C CYS A 412 -7.03 -8.89 9.13
N TRP A 413 -7.62 -7.87 8.51
CA TRP A 413 -6.89 -6.64 8.16
C TRP A 413 -6.21 -5.95 9.35
N LYS A 414 -6.72 -6.10 10.58
CA LYS A 414 -6.04 -5.66 11.81
C LYS A 414 -5.06 -6.71 12.33
N GLU A 415 -3.97 -6.91 11.60
CA GLU A 415 -3.03 -8.03 11.79
C GLU A 415 -2.14 -7.92 13.05
N SER A 416 -2.14 -6.78 13.77
CA SER A 416 -1.25 -6.63 14.94
C SER A 416 -1.71 -7.49 16.12
N PRO A 417 -0.80 -8.06 16.93
CA PRO A 417 -1.16 -9.02 17.99
C PRO A 417 -2.24 -8.54 18.97
N THR A 418 -2.24 -7.25 19.32
CA THR A 418 -3.17 -6.67 20.30
C THR A 418 -4.42 -6.03 19.67
N ALA A 419 -4.62 -6.17 18.36
CA ALA A 419 -5.72 -5.50 17.64
C ALA A 419 -7.10 -5.95 18.09
N ILE A 420 -7.25 -7.23 18.39
CA ILE A 420 -8.51 -7.85 18.78
C ILE A 420 -8.45 -8.05 20.29
N SER A 421 -9.25 -7.27 21.02
CA SER A 421 -9.25 -7.29 22.49
C SER A 421 -10.65 -7.02 23.02
N PHE A 422 -10.94 -7.54 24.22
CA PHE A 422 -12.13 -7.17 24.99
C PHE A 422 -12.05 -5.72 25.44
N ARG A 423 -13.18 -5.18 25.88
CA ARG A 423 -13.28 -3.82 26.41
C ARG A 423 -12.33 -3.53 27.56
N ASP A 424 -12.05 -4.52 28.40
CA ASP A 424 -11.09 -4.43 29.51
C ASP A 424 -9.62 -4.59 29.09
N GLY A 425 -9.37 -4.83 27.81
CA GLY A 425 -8.05 -4.98 27.22
C GLY A 425 -7.48 -6.41 27.25
N ARG A 426 -8.20 -7.40 27.79
CA ARG A 426 -7.79 -8.81 27.67
C ARG A 426 -7.83 -9.26 26.20
N LEU A 427 -6.93 -10.16 25.83
CA LEU A 427 -6.89 -10.75 24.49
C LEU A 427 -7.76 -12.02 24.45
N PRO A 428 -8.59 -12.23 23.41
CA PRO A 428 -9.41 -13.42 23.27
C PRO A 428 -8.59 -14.65 22.87
N SER A 429 -9.11 -15.83 23.19
CA SER A 429 -8.57 -17.10 22.71
C SER A 429 -8.73 -17.24 21.18
N LEU A 430 -7.96 -18.14 20.59
CA LEU A 430 -8.18 -18.64 19.23
C LEU A 430 -9.10 -19.89 19.27
N PRO A 431 -9.81 -20.23 18.18
CA PRO A 431 -9.96 -19.42 16.96
C PRO A 431 -10.76 -18.14 17.21
N ARG A 432 -10.70 -17.19 16.28
CA ARG A 432 -11.43 -15.90 16.35
C ARG A 432 -12.29 -15.72 15.11
N ALA A 433 -13.53 -15.26 15.30
CA ALA A 433 -14.43 -14.86 14.23
C ALA A 433 -14.68 -13.35 14.33
N THR A 434 -13.89 -12.54 13.61
CA THR A 434 -14.07 -11.08 13.62
C THR A 434 -15.28 -10.67 12.79
N CYS A 435 -15.92 -9.56 13.17
CA CYS A 435 -17.22 -9.21 12.61
C CYS A 435 -17.15 -8.82 11.12
N GLU A 436 -16.11 -8.12 10.69
CA GLU A 436 -15.91 -7.74 9.29
C GLU A 436 -15.72 -8.95 8.38
N LEU A 437 -15.09 -10.04 8.87
CA LEU A 437 -14.96 -11.28 8.10
C LEU A 437 -16.33 -11.88 7.78
N GLN A 438 -17.27 -11.81 8.74
CA GLN A 438 -18.63 -12.30 8.52
C GLN A 438 -19.35 -11.42 7.51
N GLY A 439 -19.14 -10.10 7.58
CA GLY A 439 -19.61 -9.16 6.56
C GLY A 439 -19.07 -9.49 5.16
N TYR A 440 -17.77 -9.74 5.03
CA TYR A 440 -17.18 -10.10 3.73
C TYR A 440 -17.67 -11.45 3.22
N ALA A 441 -17.84 -12.45 4.09
CA ALA A 441 -18.41 -13.74 3.72
C ALA A 441 -19.86 -13.58 3.21
N TYR A 442 -20.67 -12.77 3.90
CA TYR A 442 -22.02 -12.44 3.46
C TYR A 442 -22.03 -11.77 2.07
N ASP A 443 -21.23 -10.72 1.87
CA ASP A 443 -21.19 -9.99 0.60
C ASP A 443 -20.65 -10.88 -0.54
N ALA A 444 -19.63 -11.70 -0.27
CA ALA A 444 -19.10 -12.67 -1.22
C ALA A 444 -20.17 -13.68 -1.65
N LYS A 445 -21.01 -14.18 -0.74
CA LYS A 445 -22.11 -15.10 -1.09
C LYS A 445 -23.19 -14.43 -1.93
N ILE A 446 -23.61 -13.21 -1.58
CA ILE A 446 -24.59 -12.44 -2.36
C ILE A 446 -24.08 -12.16 -3.78
N ARG A 447 -22.83 -11.73 -3.90
CA ARG A 447 -22.19 -11.44 -5.18
C ARG A 447 -21.92 -12.70 -5.98
N GLY A 448 -21.41 -13.75 -5.34
CA GLY A 448 -21.23 -15.07 -5.92
C GLY A 448 -22.53 -15.66 -6.46
N ALA A 449 -23.66 -15.45 -5.78
CA ALA A 449 -24.97 -15.87 -6.29
C ALA A 449 -25.35 -15.17 -7.59
N ARG A 450 -25.10 -13.86 -7.70
CA ARG A 450 -25.29 -13.13 -8.96
C ARG A 450 -24.40 -13.71 -10.06
N LEU A 451 -23.12 -13.91 -9.78
CA LEU A 451 -22.18 -14.47 -10.75
C LEU A 451 -22.63 -15.86 -11.24
N ALA A 452 -23.06 -16.71 -10.32
CA ALA A 452 -23.58 -18.04 -10.61
C ALA A 452 -24.80 -18.01 -11.51
N ARG A 453 -25.74 -17.11 -11.23
CA ARG A 453 -26.99 -16.98 -11.98
C ARG A 453 -26.80 -16.38 -13.37
N GLU A 454 -25.97 -15.34 -13.48
CA GLU A 454 -25.84 -14.54 -14.70
C GLU A 454 -24.76 -15.06 -15.66
N PHE A 455 -23.67 -15.64 -15.16
CA PHE A 455 -22.50 -15.96 -15.99
C PHE A 455 -22.09 -17.44 -15.97
N TRP A 456 -22.30 -18.15 -14.87
CA TRP A 456 -21.91 -19.56 -14.72
C TRP A 456 -23.04 -20.54 -15.05
N HIS A 457 -24.23 -20.03 -15.37
CA HIS A 457 -25.41 -20.82 -15.73
C HIS A 457 -25.83 -21.83 -14.64
N ASP A 458 -25.66 -21.46 -13.37
CA ASP A 458 -25.91 -22.32 -12.20
C ASP A 458 -26.88 -21.64 -11.20
N PRO A 459 -28.18 -21.52 -11.55
CA PRO A 459 -29.15 -20.87 -10.68
C PRO A 459 -29.39 -21.64 -9.37
N ALA A 460 -29.20 -22.96 -9.36
CA ALA A 460 -29.37 -23.76 -8.15
C ALA A 460 -28.27 -23.45 -7.12
N TYR A 461 -27.03 -23.24 -7.57
CA TYR A 461 -25.96 -22.77 -6.70
C TYR A 461 -26.20 -21.34 -6.23
N ALA A 462 -26.69 -20.46 -7.11
CA ALA A 462 -27.07 -19.10 -6.73
C ALA A 462 -28.12 -19.08 -5.58
N ASP A 463 -29.19 -19.86 -5.72
CA ASP A 463 -30.25 -19.96 -4.71
C ASP A 463 -29.77 -20.61 -3.40
N ARG A 464 -28.69 -21.41 -3.46
CA ARG A 464 -28.03 -21.94 -2.27
C ARG A 464 -27.25 -20.84 -1.55
N LEU A 465 -26.40 -20.11 -2.27
CA LEU A 465 -25.60 -19.01 -1.73
C LEU A 465 -26.46 -17.92 -1.10
N GLU A 466 -27.58 -17.54 -1.73
CA GLU A 466 -28.52 -16.55 -1.18
C GLU A 466 -29.17 -17.01 0.12
N ARG A 467 -29.56 -18.29 0.23
CA ARG A 467 -30.09 -18.85 1.48
C ARG A 467 -29.05 -18.86 2.58
N GLU A 468 -27.84 -19.33 2.28
CA GLU A 468 -26.75 -19.35 3.25
C GLU A 468 -26.36 -17.93 3.72
N ALA A 469 -26.38 -16.94 2.80
CA ALA A 469 -26.15 -15.54 3.14
C ALA A 469 -27.27 -14.98 4.03
N ALA A 470 -28.53 -15.30 3.76
CA ALA A 470 -29.65 -14.90 4.60
C ALA A 470 -29.55 -15.50 6.00
N ASP A 471 -29.21 -16.79 6.11
CA ASP A 471 -29.02 -17.46 7.39
C ASP A 471 -27.83 -16.87 8.16
N LEU A 472 -26.72 -16.55 7.48
CA LEU A 472 -25.58 -15.86 8.08
C LEU A 472 -25.96 -14.47 8.59
N LYS A 473 -26.73 -13.69 7.82
CA LYS A 473 -27.20 -12.36 8.25
C LYS A 473 -28.06 -12.46 9.51
N GLU A 474 -29.00 -13.40 9.58
CA GLU A 474 -29.84 -13.59 10.77
C GLU A 474 -29.01 -13.99 12.00
N ARG A 475 -28.14 -15.00 11.86
CA ARG A 475 -27.26 -15.46 12.95
C ARG A 475 -26.35 -14.34 13.45
N PHE A 476 -25.69 -13.64 12.53
CA PHE A 476 -24.78 -12.54 12.87
C PHE A 476 -25.49 -11.43 13.65
N ASN A 477 -26.67 -11.00 13.20
CA ASN A 477 -27.45 -9.97 13.89
C ASN A 477 -27.94 -10.43 15.27
N ARG A 478 -28.06 -11.73 15.53
CA ARG A 478 -28.36 -12.25 16.86
C ARG A 478 -27.11 -12.31 17.75
N ASP A 479 -26.03 -12.93 17.26
CA ASP A 479 -24.93 -13.38 18.11
C ASP A 479 -23.85 -12.32 18.33
N PHE A 480 -23.68 -11.37 17.40
CA PHE A 480 -22.68 -10.31 17.52
C PHE A 480 -23.22 -9.03 18.18
N TRP A 481 -24.52 -8.93 18.49
CA TRP A 481 -25.09 -7.70 19.03
C TRP A 481 -24.78 -7.51 20.52
N VAL A 482 -24.03 -6.44 20.84
CA VAL A 482 -23.71 -6.01 22.21
C VAL A 482 -24.83 -5.09 22.68
N SER A 483 -25.78 -5.65 23.43
CA SER A 483 -27.07 -5.00 23.69
C SER A 483 -26.98 -3.79 24.63
N ASP A 484 -26.04 -3.78 25.57
CA ASP A 484 -25.83 -2.67 26.51
C ASP A 484 -25.12 -1.47 25.86
N GLY A 485 -24.37 -1.71 24.79
CA GLY A 485 -23.69 -0.70 24.00
C GLY A 485 -24.41 -0.27 22.72
N GLU A 486 -25.38 -1.05 22.24
CA GLU A 486 -26.06 -0.87 20.95
C GLU A 486 -25.10 -0.84 19.75
N TYR A 487 -24.17 -1.79 19.69
CA TYR A 487 -23.24 -1.99 18.57
C TYR A 487 -22.92 -3.48 18.36
N TYR A 488 -22.10 -3.80 17.36
CA TYR A 488 -21.64 -5.17 17.12
C TYR A 488 -20.28 -5.44 17.77
N ALA A 489 -20.14 -6.59 18.41
CA ALA A 489 -18.90 -7.11 18.94
C ALA A 489 -17.82 -7.13 17.85
N LEU A 490 -16.57 -6.87 18.23
CA LEU A 490 -15.43 -6.93 17.32
C LEU A 490 -15.19 -8.36 16.82
N ALA A 491 -15.44 -9.35 17.67
CA ALA A 491 -15.30 -10.76 17.33
C ALA A 491 -16.13 -11.66 18.24
N LEU A 492 -16.22 -12.94 17.90
CA LEU A 492 -16.41 -14.03 18.85
C LEU A 492 -15.06 -14.71 19.12
N ASP A 493 -14.83 -15.11 20.36
CA ASP A 493 -13.68 -15.94 20.74
C ASP A 493 -14.02 -17.44 20.70
N GLY A 494 -13.00 -18.30 20.89
CA GLY A 494 -13.18 -19.75 20.85
C GLY A 494 -14.09 -20.33 21.95
N ASP A 495 -14.45 -19.54 22.96
CA ASP A 495 -15.43 -19.92 23.99
C ASP A 495 -16.87 -19.42 23.64
N GLY A 496 -17.04 -18.80 22.47
CA GLY A 496 -18.31 -18.21 22.01
C GLY A 496 -18.65 -16.87 22.67
N ARG A 497 -17.69 -16.20 23.33
CA ARG A 497 -17.94 -14.92 23.99
C ARG A 497 -17.81 -13.77 23.01
N GLN A 498 -18.68 -12.77 23.16
CA GLN A 498 -18.58 -11.50 22.45
C GLN A 498 -17.34 -10.72 22.90
N VAL A 499 -16.41 -10.50 21.99
CA VAL A 499 -15.29 -9.57 22.15
C VAL A 499 -15.85 -8.15 22.00
N ASP A 500 -16.17 -7.54 23.13
CA ASP A 500 -17.12 -6.43 23.28
C ASP A 500 -16.52 -5.02 23.09
N ALA A 501 -15.24 -4.91 22.68
CA ALA A 501 -14.62 -3.61 22.45
C ALA A 501 -15.22 -2.89 21.24
N LEU A 502 -15.52 -1.60 21.39
CA LEU A 502 -16.01 -0.77 20.31
C LEU A 502 -14.87 -0.38 19.35
N SER A 503 -15.03 -0.72 18.07
CA SER A 503 -13.99 -0.55 17.04
C SER A 503 -14.56 -0.03 15.72
N SER A 504 -13.68 0.42 14.81
CA SER A 504 -14.07 0.85 13.47
C SER A 504 -14.68 -0.25 12.59
N ASN A 505 -14.48 -1.54 12.92
CA ASN A 505 -14.93 -2.69 12.11
C ASN A 505 -16.44 -2.66 11.84
N ILE A 506 -17.22 -2.05 12.72
CA ILE A 506 -18.68 -1.90 12.55
C ILE A 506 -19.06 -1.13 11.27
N GLY A 507 -18.19 -0.27 10.73
CA GLY A 507 -18.45 0.40 9.47
C GLY A 507 -18.24 -0.49 8.24
N HIS A 508 -17.41 -1.53 8.32
CA HIS A 508 -17.31 -2.57 7.27
C HIS A 508 -18.58 -3.43 7.20
N LEU A 509 -19.30 -3.57 8.31
CA LEU A 509 -20.61 -4.24 8.34
C LEU A 509 -21.66 -3.46 7.54
N LEU A 510 -21.59 -2.12 7.57
CA LEU A 510 -22.41 -1.28 6.70
C LEU A 510 -22.00 -1.42 5.23
N TRP A 511 -20.71 -1.53 4.94
CA TRP A 511 -20.25 -1.71 3.56
C TRP A 511 -20.74 -3.04 2.96
N SER A 512 -20.56 -4.15 3.68
CA SER A 512 -21.01 -5.48 3.26
C SER A 512 -22.54 -5.63 3.16
N GLY A 513 -23.31 -4.81 3.87
CA GLY A 513 -24.78 -4.91 3.87
C GLY A 513 -25.37 -5.93 4.85
N ILE A 514 -24.55 -6.51 5.73
CA ILE A 514 -24.99 -7.53 6.70
C ILE A 514 -25.80 -6.93 7.86
N VAL A 515 -25.67 -5.63 8.15
CA VAL A 515 -26.40 -4.97 9.24
C VAL A 515 -27.91 -4.94 8.98
N ASP A 516 -28.71 -5.17 10.02
CA ASP A 516 -30.16 -4.91 9.94
C ASP A 516 -30.42 -3.40 9.87
N GLU A 517 -31.31 -2.99 8.97
CA GLU A 517 -31.60 -1.58 8.69
C GLU A 517 -32.03 -0.81 9.95
N SER A 518 -32.70 -1.49 10.89
CA SER A 518 -33.13 -0.90 12.17
C SER A 518 -31.99 -0.53 13.12
N ARG A 519 -30.80 -1.13 12.95
CA ARG A 519 -29.62 -0.91 13.80
C ARG A 519 -28.60 0.03 13.17
N ALA A 520 -28.64 0.19 11.85
CA ALA A 520 -27.71 1.04 11.12
C ALA A 520 -27.58 2.48 11.67
N PRO A 521 -28.67 3.15 12.14
CA PRO A 521 -28.55 4.48 12.77
C PRO A 521 -27.64 4.51 13.99
N LYS A 522 -27.67 3.46 14.82
CA LYS A 522 -26.80 3.35 16.00
C LYS A 522 -25.34 3.16 15.64
N ILE A 523 -25.08 2.40 14.57
CA ILE A 523 -23.72 2.23 14.05
C ILE A 523 -23.17 3.55 13.52
N ALA A 524 -23.97 4.33 12.79
CA ALA A 524 -23.58 5.67 12.35
C ALA A 524 -23.31 6.61 13.53
N GLU A 525 -24.15 6.58 14.58
CA GLU A 525 -23.96 7.34 15.82
C GLU A 525 -22.63 7.01 16.50
N HIS A 526 -22.27 5.73 16.63
CA HIS A 526 -20.99 5.31 17.22
C HIS A 526 -19.79 5.74 16.38
N LEU A 527 -19.84 5.53 15.06
CA LEU A 527 -18.73 5.85 14.14
C LEU A 527 -18.37 7.34 14.16
N LEU A 528 -19.37 8.22 14.24
CA LEU A 528 -19.19 9.67 14.33
C LEU A 528 -19.20 10.22 15.76
N GLY A 529 -19.43 9.36 16.74
CA GLY A 529 -19.39 9.71 18.15
C GLY A 529 -17.97 10.07 18.60
N PRO A 530 -17.82 10.86 19.68
CA PRO A 530 -16.53 11.39 20.13
C PRO A 530 -15.55 10.29 20.57
N ARG A 531 -16.02 9.06 20.79
CA ARG A 531 -15.16 7.94 21.15
C ARG A 531 -14.38 7.39 19.96
N LEU A 532 -14.97 7.40 18.76
CA LEU A 532 -14.33 6.88 17.55
C LEU A 532 -13.92 8.02 16.60
N PHE A 533 -14.74 9.04 16.40
CA PHE A 533 -14.41 10.11 15.47
C PHE A 533 -13.56 11.20 16.10
N SER A 534 -12.41 11.42 15.49
CA SER A 534 -11.37 12.31 15.99
C SER A 534 -11.46 13.76 15.52
N GLY A 535 -12.37 14.03 14.58
CA GLY A 535 -12.36 15.24 13.74
C GLY A 535 -11.40 15.16 12.54
N TRP A 536 -10.50 14.16 12.49
CA TRP A 536 -9.72 13.79 11.30
C TRP A 536 -10.27 12.54 10.59
N GLY A 537 -10.94 11.66 11.33
CA GLY A 537 -11.41 10.36 10.87
C GLY A 537 -11.75 9.44 12.06
N VAL A 538 -12.38 8.31 11.76
CA VAL A 538 -12.71 7.22 12.68
C VAL A 538 -11.44 6.49 13.09
N ARG A 539 -11.24 6.34 14.41
CA ARG A 539 -10.17 5.58 15.06
C ARG A 539 -10.42 4.08 14.92
N THR A 540 -9.35 3.30 14.84
CA THR A 540 -9.49 1.84 14.79
C THR A 540 -10.07 1.25 16.08
N LEU A 541 -9.89 1.90 17.22
CA LEU A 541 -10.43 1.49 18.52
C LEU A 541 -10.93 2.72 19.28
N ALA A 542 -12.05 2.56 19.98
CA ALA A 542 -12.70 3.66 20.68
C ALA A 542 -11.90 4.15 21.90
N LEU A 543 -12.01 5.44 22.19
CA LEU A 543 -11.54 6.02 23.46
C LEU A 543 -12.21 5.30 24.64
N GLY A 544 -11.39 4.95 25.64
CA GLY A 544 -11.81 4.27 26.86
C GLY A 544 -11.78 2.74 26.78
N GLU A 545 -11.51 2.15 25.62
CA GLU A 545 -11.22 0.72 25.50
C GLU A 545 -9.83 0.40 26.08
N GLY A 546 -9.67 -0.77 26.72
CA GLY A 546 -8.47 -1.08 27.51
C GLY A 546 -7.14 -1.05 26.73
N GLN A 547 -7.15 -1.39 25.44
CA GLN A 547 -5.97 -1.34 24.57
C GLN A 547 -5.82 -0.01 23.80
N TYR A 548 -6.71 0.97 24.04
CA TYR A 548 -6.69 2.21 23.27
C TYR A 548 -5.36 2.95 23.42
N ASN A 549 -4.72 3.21 22.28
CA ASN A 549 -3.55 4.06 22.17
C ASN A 549 -3.67 4.90 20.89
N PRO A 550 -3.67 6.24 20.97
CA PRO A 550 -3.77 7.10 19.79
C PRO A 550 -2.61 6.92 18.80
N LEU A 551 -1.48 6.34 19.23
CA LEU A 551 -0.34 5.99 18.37
C LEU A 551 -0.26 4.48 18.07
N GLY A 552 -1.20 3.69 18.56
CA GLY A 552 -1.22 2.24 18.40
C GLY A 552 -1.70 1.83 17.01
N TYR A 553 -0.88 1.06 16.30
CA TYR A 553 -1.03 0.74 14.88
C TYR A 553 -2.44 0.30 14.46
N HIS A 554 -3.09 -0.63 15.19
CA HIS A 554 -4.50 -0.99 14.98
C HIS A 554 -5.40 -0.73 16.20
N VAL A 555 -4.90 -0.01 17.22
CA VAL A 555 -5.61 0.17 18.50
C VAL A 555 -5.84 1.64 18.85
N GLY A 556 -5.93 2.52 17.84
CA GLY A 556 -6.37 3.90 18.05
C GLY A 556 -5.96 4.90 16.98
N THR A 557 -5.06 4.53 16.05
CA THR A 557 -4.75 5.36 14.87
C THR A 557 -5.95 5.51 13.93
N VAL A 558 -5.83 6.43 12.97
CA VAL A 558 -6.79 6.63 11.88
C VAL A 558 -6.16 6.13 10.59
N TRP A 559 -6.85 5.22 9.90
CA TRP A 559 -6.42 4.65 8.62
C TRP A 559 -7.28 5.23 7.49
N PRO A 560 -6.69 5.87 6.46
CA PRO A 560 -7.48 6.47 5.39
C PRO A 560 -8.36 5.48 4.64
N PHE A 561 -7.88 4.27 4.37
CA PHE A 561 -8.64 3.27 3.65
C PHE A 561 -9.84 2.76 4.46
N ASP A 562 -9.64 2.48 5.76
CA ASP A 562 -10.71 2.08 6.69
C ASP A 562 -11.83 3.13 6.65
N ASN A 563 -11.47 4.40 6.76
CA ASN A 563 -12.40 5.52 6.68
C ASN A 563 -13.12 5.64 5.33
N ALA A 564 -12.46 5.34 4.22
CA ALA A 564 -13.09 5.35 2.91
C ALA A 564 -14.16 4.24 2.76
N PHE A 565 -13.89 3.03 3.26
CA PHE A 565 -14.86 1.94 3.28
C PHE A 565 -16.00 2.18 4.28
N ILE A 566 -15.71 2.77 5.45
CA ILE A 566 -16.75 3.22 6.39
C ILE A 566 -17.68 4.24 5.74
N ALA A 567 -17.13 5.25 5.05
CA ALA A 567 -17.92 6.25 4.34
C ALA A 567 -18.77 5.61 3.22
N TRP A 568 -18.22 4.65 2.48
CA TRP A 568 -18.96 3.91 1.46
C TRP A 568 -20.10 3.08 2.06
N GLY A 569 -19.88 2.43 3.21
CA GLY A 569 -20.93 1.73 3.96
C GLY A 569 -22.02 2.65 4.47
N LEU A 570 -21.67 3.78 5.08
CA LEU A 570 -22.63 4.81 5.50
C LEU A 570 -23.47 5.29 4.31
N ARG A 571 -22.82 5.54 3.17
CA ARG A 571 -23.48 5.93 1.92
C ARG A 571 -24.51 4.91 1.46
N ARG A 572 -24.17 3.61 1.49
CA ARG A 572 -25.05 2.50 1.13
C ARG A 572 -26.34 2.48 1.97
N TYR A 573 -26.25 2.84 3.25
CA TYR A 573 -27.38 2.90 4.17
C TYR A 573 -28.12 4.25 4.20
N GLY A 574 -27.77 5.20 3.32
CA GLY A 574 -28.44 6.50 3.24
C GLY A 574 -27.88 7.59 4.16
N PHE A 575 -26.84 7.30 4.94
CA PHE A 575 -26.16 8.25 5.83
C PHE A 575 -25.17 9.13 5.06
N HIS A 576 -25.71 9.94 4.15
CA HIS A 576 -24.93 10.73 3.19
C HIS A 576 -24.15 11.87 3.87
N GLN A 577 -24.73 12.50 4.89
CA GLN A 577 -24.07 13.59 5.63
C GLN A 577 -22.89 13.05 6.44
N GLU A 578 -23.09 11.90 7.07
CA GLU A 578 -22.12 11.19 7.87
C GLU A 578 -20.93 10.71 7.04
N ALA A 579 -21.20 10.11 5.87
CA ALA A 579 -20.17 9.75 4.91
C ALA A 579 -19.37 10.99 4.44
N GLY A 580 -20.07 12.10 4.21
CA GLY A 580 -19.45 13.38 3.85
C GLY A 580 -18.52 13.93 4.93
N GLN A 581 -18.89 13.84 6.21
CA GLN A 581 -18.05 14.29 7.32
C GLN A 581 -16.73 13.51 7.42
N ILE A 582 -16.78 12.19 7.24
CA ILE A 582 -15.57 11.35 7.20
C ILE A 582 -14.71 11.73 6.00
N ALA A 583 -15.32 11.90 4.82
CA ALA A 583 -14.61 12.30 3.61
C ALA A 583 -13.89 13.64 3.79
N GLU A 584 -14.58 14.64 4.38
CA GLU A 584 -13.98 15.93 4.67
C GLU A 584 -12.78 15.80 5.62
N GLY A 585 -12.92 15.03 6.71
CA GLY A 585 -11.85 14.82 7.69
C GLY A 585 -10.57 14.27 7.06
N ILE A 586 -10.69 13.21 6.24
CA ILE A 586 -9.56 12.55 5.59
C ILE A 586 -8.90 13.45 4.52
N ILE A 587 -9.71 14.13 3.69
CA ILE A 587 -9.16 15.05 2.67
C ILE A 587 -8.54 16.30 3.32
N ASP A 588 -9.03 16.75 4.48
CA ASP A 588 -8.39 17.85 5.20
C ASP A 588 -7.06 17.42 5.82
N ALA A 589 -6.97 16.18 6.33
CA ALA A 589 -5.74 15.60 6.85
C ALA A 589 -4.64 15.55 5.77
N SER A 590 -4.99 15.26 4.50
CA SER A 590 -4.04 15.15 3.40
C SER A 590 -3.19 16.42 3.17
N ARG A 591 -3.72 17.59 3.53
CA ARG A 591 -3.02 18.88 3.43
C ARG A 591 -1.74 18.93 4.25
N HIS A 592 -1.69 18.16 5.34
CA HIS A 592 -0.54 18.05 6.23
C HIS A 592 0.51 17.05 5.74
N PHE A 593 0.16 16.27 4.71
CA PHE A 593 1.03 15.27 4.09
C PHE A 593 1.27 15.55 2.60
N GLN A 594 1.16 16.82 2.18
CA GLN A 594 1.39 17.26 0.80
C GLN A 594 0.54 16.48 -0.22
N GLY A 595 -0.68 16.09 0.17
CA GLY A 595 -1.60 15.32 -0.64
C GLY A 595 -1.36 13.79 -0.62
N ARG A 596 -0.24 13.30 -0.09
CA ARG A 596 0.06 11.86 0.06
C ARG A 596 -0.30 11.39 1.46
N LEU A 597 -1.52 10.89 1.65
CA LEU A 597 -1.92 10.31 2.93
C LEU A 597 -1.00 9.13 3.30
N PRO A 598 -0.51 9.04 4.54
CA PRO A 598 0.23 7.88 5.01
C PRO A 598 -0.73 6.70 5.24
N GLU A 599 -0.18 5.50 5.34
CA GLU A 599 -0.91 4.27 5.72
C GLU A 599 -1.82 4.47 6.94
N ALA A 600 -1.28 5.13 7.98
CA ALA A 600 -2.01 5.52 9.17
C ALA A 600 -1.42 6.81 9.77
N PHE A 601 -2.23 7.51 10.55
CA PHE A 601 -1.78 8.64 11.37
C PHE A 601 -2.41 8.60 12.76
N GLY A 602 -1.80 9.32 13.70
CA GLY A 602 -2.14 9.30 15.11
C GLY A 602 -3.59 9.73 15.35
N GLY A 603 -4.29 8.92 16.13
CA GLY A 603 -5.63 9.18 16.60
C GLY A 603 -5.68 10.10 17.82
N TYR A 604 -5.13 11.30 17.72
CA TYR A 604 -5.45 12.35 18.68
C TYR A 604 -6.71 13.09 18.28
N ASP A 605 -7.37 13.74 19.22
CA ASP A 605 -8.47 14.66 18.90
C ASP A 605 -7.91 15.85 18.14
N ARG A 606 -8.62 16.25 17.09
CA ARG A 606 -8.22 17.33 16.20
C ARG A 606 -7.97 18.65 16.94
N GLU A 607 -8.75 18.91 18.00
CA GLU A 607 -8.62 20.10 18.84
C GLU A 607 -7.29 20.14 19.62
N LEU A 608 -6.73 18.98 19.95
CA LEU A 608 -5.49 18.87 20.74
C LEU A 608 -4.25 19.20 19.90
N THR A 609 -4.12 18.61 18.71
CA THR A 609 -2.86 18.67 17.94
C THR A 609 -2.87 19.69 16.80
N ARG A 610 -4.06 20.18 16.38
CA ARG A 610 -4.30 21.06 15.21
C ARG A 610 -3.80 20.53 13.85
N HIS A 611 -2.99 19.47 13.86
CA HIS A 611 -2.44 18.74 12.73
C HIS A 611 -2.48 17.23 13.03
N PRO A 612 -2.71 16.35 12.04
CA PRO A 612 -2.61 14.92 12.23
C PRO A 612 -1.17 14.55 12.58
N VAL A 613 -1.00 13.77 13.66
CA VAL A 613 0.32 13.33 14.13
C VAL A 613 0.80 12.19 13.23
N GLN A 614 1.99 12.29 12.67
CA GLN A 614 2.53 11.24 11.81
C GLN A 614 2.83 9.97 12.62
N GLU A 615 2.40 8.82 12.11
CA GLU A 615 2.84 7.52 12.63
C GLU A 615 4.22 7.21 11.99
N PRO A 616 5.29 7.00 12.77
CA PRO A 616 6.66 6.88 12.22
C PRO A 616 6.94 5.64 11.38
N ALA A 617 6.23 4.55 11.62
CA ALA A 617 6.36 3.28 10.90
C ALA A 617 5.49 3.20 9.64
N ALA A 618 4.54 4.12 9.45
CA ALA A 618 3.56 4.09 8.38
C ALA A 618 4.22 4.16 7.01
N ASN A 619 3.76 3.28 6.13
CA ASN A 619 4.17 3.30 4.74
C ASN A 619 3.68 4.60 4.06
N SER A 620 4.52 5.18 3.20
CA SER A 620 4.17 6.37 2.41
C SER A 620 5.08 6.44 1.17
N PRO A 621 4.54 6.19 -0.04
CA PRO A 621 3.15 5.84 -0.34
C PRO A 621 2.76 4.42 0.12
N GLN A 622 1.46 4.20 0.33
CA GLN A 622 0.82 2.90 0.63
C GLN A 622 -0.45 2.81 -0.21
N ALA A 623 -0.68 1.68 -0.89
CA ALA A 623 -1.67 1.54 -1.95
C ALA A 623 -3.10 1.83 -1.48
N LEU A 624 -3.51 1.27 -0.34
CA LEU A 624 -4.85 1.47 0.22
C LEU A 624 -5.12 2.93 0.58
N ALA A 625 -4.19 3.58 1.28
CA ALA A 625 -4.28 4.98 1.69
C ALA A 625 -4.20 5.93 0.48
N THR A 626 -3.43 5.55 -0.54
CA THR A 626 -3.33 6.28 -1.81
C THR A 626 -4.65 6.22 -2.57
N ALA A 627 -5.35 5.09 -2.54
CA ALA A 627 -6.64 4.91 -3.20
C ALA A 627 -7.84 5.48 -2.42
N ALA A 628 -7.71 5.69 -1.10
CA ALA A 628 -8.80 6.19 -0.25
C ALA A 628 -9.46 7.48 -0.75
N PRO A 629 -8.74 8.53 -1.17
CA PRO A 629 -9.35 9.72 -1.76
C PRO A 629 -10.22 9.44 -3.00
N LEU A 630 -9.85 8.44 -3.80
CA LEU A 630 -10.57 8.06 -5.02
C LEU A 630 -11.92 7.41 -4.67
N LEU A 631 -11.94 6.52 -3.67
CA LEU A 631 -13.19 5.95 -3.16
C LEU A 631 -14.06 7.02 -2.47
N LEU A 632 -13.45 7.99 -1.77
CA LEU A 632 -14.21 9.10 -1.18
C LEU A 632 -14.87 9.96 -2.27
N ILE A 633 -14.20 10.20 -3.41
CA ILE A 633 -14.81 10.89 -4.56
C ILE A 633 -15.99 10.08 -5.12
N ARG A 634 -15.81 8.76 -5.33
CA ARG A 634 -16.90 7.85 -5.74
C ARG A 634 -18.10 7.97 -4.79
N THR A 635 -17.82 7.92 -3.49
CA THR A 635 -18.80 7.98 -2.40
C THR A 635 -19.53 9.32 -2.36
N LEU A 636 -18.83 10.45 -2.50
CA LEU A 636 -19.38 11.80 -2.49
C LEU A 636 -20.27 12.07 -3.70
N LEU A 637 -19.85 11.64 -4.90
CA LEU A 637 -20.61 11.76 -6.13
C LEU A 637 -21.74 10.72 -6.26
N GLY A 638 -21.76 9.70 -5.38
CA GLY A 638 -22.76 8.63 -5.41
C GLY A 638 -22.75 7.86 -6.71
N LEU A 639 -21.55 7.47 -7.17
CA LEU A 639 -21.35 6.77 -8.43
C LEU A 639 -21.68 5.28 -8.29
N GLU A 640 -22.74 4.83 -8.96
CA GLU A 640 -23.16 3.43 -8.94
C GLU A 640 -23.54 2.92 -10.34
N PRO A 641 -23.00 1.77 -10.78
CA PRO A 641 -23.46 1.11 -12.01
C PRO A 641 -24.92 0.66 -11.88
N TYR A 642 -25.75 0.98 -12.88
CA TYR A 642 -27.11 0.47 -12.99
C TYR A 642 -27.44 0.08 -14.43
N GLY A 643 -27.53 -1.22 -14.70
CA GLY A 643 -27.68 -1.73 -16.05
C GLY A 643 -26.47 -1.36 -16.91
N ASP A 644 -26.69 -0.60 -17.97
CA ASP A 644 -25.62 -0.09 -18.85
C ASP A 644 -25.26 1.38 -18.57
N ASP A 645 -25.88 2.00 -17.56
CA ASP A 645 -25.72 3.41 -17.22
C ASP A 645 -24.92 3.60 -15.91
N LEU A 646 -24.37 4.80 -15.72
CA LEU A 646 -23.79 5.27 -14.46
C LEU A 646 -24.76 6.20 -13.74
N VAL A 647 -25.25 5.79 -12.58
CA VAL A 647 -26.04 6.66 -11.70
C VAL A 647 -25.09 7.61 -10.99
N VAL A 648 -25.44 8.91 -11.01
CA VAL A 648 -24.71 9.98 -10.31
C VAL A 648 -25.68 10.65 -9.35
N ALA A 649 -25.45 10.46 -8.05
CA ALA A 649 -26.27 11.02 -6.98
C ALA A 649 -25.39 11.78 -5.99
N PRO A 650 -24.96 13.02 -6.26
CA PRO A 650 -23.99 13.70 -5.43
C PRO A 650 -24.60 14.10 -4.07
N ALA A 651 -23.84 13.88 -2.99
CA ALA A 651 -24.12 14.41 -1.64
C ALA A 651 -22.81 14.96 -1.07
N LEU A 652 -22.68 16.29 -1.01
CA LEU A 652 -21.40 16.97 -0.82
C LEU A 652 -21.47 17.85 0.43
N PRO A 653 -20.50 17.75 1.36
CA PRO A 653 -20.33 18.77 2.39
C PRO A 653 -20.04 20.14 1.76
N GLU A 654 -20.48 21.21 2.42
CA GLU A 654 -20.35 22.60 1.95
C GLU A 654 -18.93 22.94 1.46
N ARG A 655 -17.92 22.44 2.19
CA ARG A 655 -16.52 22.73 1.94
C ARG A 655 -16.00 22.28 0.58
N PHE A 656 -16.60 21.26 -0.02
CA PHE A 656 -16.21 20.77 -1.34
C PHE A 656 -16.69 21.68 -2.48
N GLY A 657 -17.73 22.50 -2.23
CA GLY A 657 -18.34 23.35 -3.25
C GLY A 657 -18.87 22.53 -4.43
N ARG A 658 -18.27 22.72 -5.61
CA ARG A 658 -18.50 21.92 -6.81
C ARG A 658 -17.41 20.86 -6.99
N ILE A 659 -17.82 19.65 -7.39
CA ILE A 659 -16.96 18.56 -7.86
C ILE A 659 -17.40 18.19 -9.28
N GLU A 660 -16.46 18.14 -10.20
CA GLU A 660 -16.63 17.59 -11.55
C GLU A 660 -15.61 16.48 -11.76
N LEU A 661 -16.07 15.30 -12.11
CA LEU A 661 -15.24 14.18 -12.51
C LEU A 661 -15.61 13.81 -13.94
N LEU A 662 -14.73 14.14 -14.88
CA LEU A 662 -14.97 13.99 -16.31
C LEU A 662 -14.33 12.70 -16.83
N ASP A 663 -14.86 12.15 -17.92
CA ASP A 663 -14.31 10.97 -18.61
C ASP A 663 -14.28 9.68 -17.77
N ILE A 664 -15.28 9.43 -16.91
CA ILE A 664 -15.35 8.22 -16.06
C ILE A 664 -15.53 6.97 -16.93
N PRO A 665 -14.53 6.07 -17.01
CA PRO A 665 -14.64 4.84 -17.79
C PRO A 665 -15.58 3.82 -17.14
N GLY A 666 -16.29 3.05 -17.96
CA GLY A 666 -17.09 1.91 -17.51
C GLY A 666 -17.79 1.23 -18.69
N ARG A 667 -18.76 0.36 -18.41
CA ARG A 667 -19.58 -0.30 -19.47
C ARG A 667 -20.34 0.69 -20.35
N TRP A 668 -20.62 1.89 -19.85
CA TRP A 668 -21.18 3.04 -20.58
C TRP A 668 -20.18 3.76 -21.50
N GLY A 669 -18.93 3.28 -21.63
CA GLY A 669 -17.87 3.98 -22.34
C GLY A 669 -17.24 5.06 -21.46
N ARG A 670 -17.67 6.31 -21.59
CA ARG A 670 -17.21 7.45 -20.77
C ARG A 670 -18.37 8.39 -20.44
N VAL A 671 -18.51 8.74 -19.17
CA VAL A 671 -19.55 9.64 -18.66
C VAL A 671 -18.93 10.66 -17.70
N ASP A 672 -19.51 11.85 -17.65
CA ASP A 672 -19.12 12.90 -16.69
C ASP A 672 -20.06 12.88 -15.48
N ALA A 673 -19.51 13.10 -14.29
CA ALA A 673 -20.27 13.27 -13.05
C ALA A 673 -20.03 14.66 -12.46
N ILE A 674 -21.10 15.38 -12.18
CA ILE A 674 -21.05 16.74 -11.63
C ILE A 674 -21.94 16.80 -10.38
N GLY A 675 -21.38 17.32 -9.29
CA GLY A 675 -22.10 17.61 -8.06
C GLY A 675 -21.79 19.01 -7.55
N SER A 676 -22.80 19.71 -7.02
CA SER A 676 -22.60 20.98 -6.32
C SER A 676 -23.53 21.09 -5.11
N VAL A 677 -23.07 21.81 -4.08
CA VAL A 677 -23.89 22.11 -2.89
C VAL A 677 -25.18 22.83 -3.29
N ALA A 678 -25.10 23.82 -4.20
CA ALA A 678 -26.26 24.56 -4.71
C ALA A 678 -27.30 23.66 -5.40
N SER A 679 -26.87 22.64 -6.14
CA SER A 679 -27.79 21.68 -6.79
C SER A 679 -28.49 20.74 -5.79
N GLN A 680 -27.92 20.53 -4.60
CA GLN A 680 -28.52 19.71 -3.55
C GLN A 680 -29.63 20.47 -2.81
N GLU A 681 -29.43 21.77 -2.55
CA GLU A 681 -30.44 22.63 -1.94
C GLU A 681 -31.68 22.80 -2.83
N ALA A 682 -31.49 22.93 -4.15
CA ALA A 682 -32.60 23.02 -5.11
C ALA A 682 -33.46 21.74 -5.14
N ASN A 683 -32.82 20.56 -5.15
CA ASN A 683 -33.52 19.27 -5.12
C ASN A 683 -34.19 18.95 -3.78
N ALA A 684 -33.71 19.54 -2.68
CA ALA A 684 -34.31 19.41 -1.35
C ALA A 684 -35.52 20.34 -1.16
N ALA A 685 -35.59 21.47 -1.89
CA ALA A 685 -36.71 22.41 -1.85
C ALA A 685 -37.94 21.92 -2.68
N ASP A 686 -37.72 21.00 -3.62
CA ASP A 686 -38.76 20.40 -4.49
C ASP A 686 -39.35 19.08 -3.92
N ARG A 687 -38.91 18.63 -2.74
CA ARG A 687 -39.46 17.48 -1.99
C ARG A 687 -40.16 17.95 -0.72
#